data_AF-A0A0K9ND44-F1
#
_entry.id   AF-A0A0K9ND44-F1
#
_cell.length_a   1.000
_cell.length_b   1.000
_cell.length_c   1.000
_cell.angle_alpha   90.00
_cell.angle_beta   90.00
_cell.angle_gamma   90.00
#
_symmetry.space_group_name_H-M   'P 1'
#
loop_
_entity.id
_entity.type
_entity.pdbx_description
1 polymer ?
#
loop_
_entity_poly.entity_id
_entity_poly.type
_entity_poly.pdbx_seq_one_letter_code
_entity_poly.pdbx_strand_id
1 'polypeptide(L)'
;MWMNSDKRPSSKEMLEKIQAEEEKVHQKTFGMLKIFLGYAAGTGKTYEMLEAARELQHSHVDVVAGYVEPHARPETAALLEGMEQISFLMVDYKGVKIREFDLDAALKRRPKVLLVDELAHTNAPGCRHQKRYQDIEELLEHGINVYTTVNIQHLESLNDNIAGITSIQMKERIPDSIFDKAEQVKLVDIEPEELIQRMKSGKIYQGIQAQRALQNFFTRDKLAALRETALRRMADRVNHLAEEEKKRLGGSEISTAGEHVMTCISPAPSNAKVIRAAARLAYAFHAQFTALYVETRSLQNADDRVKKRRDDNIRLARTLGAKIVTVNGEDVARQIAQYAKVSNVTKIVMGRTAHRILFGQTRKTLVESLNQYAPSLDVYIIPDLQSGIGQKISFAAGMGKGFKKVKGSDLIIMGTMMAASTSAGLVLSRLQLTEANIIMAYLLGVMLTAIHTQGYVCSVLASVLSVLLFNYFFTMPFYSLHAYDKGYPLTFAMMFAVSLLTSWNMSKIQKQNEENAKRAYRTEILLMNSKKLRRVKNRKEIGDELASQIQKLMNFTVIVYMKNDGQIQEPSVYLRSGIGCQCRERLIQDYTSKEERAVAAWVFENGHRAGCTTHTLPSAKAIYLPVMDSDNVSAVIGMILEERREIGTFEYDLICAMLGEAALVFARIQKMEDMARNSFTK
;
A
#
# COMPACT_ATOMS: atom_id res chain seq x y z
N MET A 1 19.77 -27.67 32.16
CA MET A 1 19.88 -26.25 32.49
C MET A 1 21.34 -25.92 32.75
N TRP A 2 22.14 -25.63 31.72
CA TRP A 2 23.45 -24.96 31.82
C TRP A 2 23.53 -24.01 30.62
N MET A 3 23.74 -22.72 30.92
CA MET A 3 23.91 -21.60 29.99
C MET A 3 25.11 -21.83 29.06
N ASN A 4 25.03 -21.33 27.82
CA ASN A 4 26.23 -20.97 27.07
C ASN A 4 26.10 -19.53 26.57
N SER A 5 27.20 -18.80 26.71
CA SER A 5 27.33 -17.35 26.72
C SER A 5 27.69 -16.75 25.35
N ASP A 6 27.51 -15.43 25.29
CA ASP A 6 28.30 -14.46 24.51
C ASP A 6 28.08 -14.31 22.99
N LYS A 7 26.89 -13.84 22.60
CA LYS A 7 26.81 -12.84 21.52
C LYS A 7 27.10 -11.46 22.12
N ARG A 8 28.34 -10.98 21.98
CA ARG A 8 28.66 -9.57 22.28
C ARG A 8 27.78 -8.67 21.37
N PRO A 9 27.05 -7.70 21.93
CA PRO A 9 26.31 -6.71 21.14
C PRO A 9 27.26 -6.01 20.17
N SER A 10 26.79 -5.68 18.98
CA SER A 10 27.55 -4.83 18.06
C SER A 10 27.81 -3.47 18.72
N SER A 11 28.91 -2.79 18.38
CA SER A 11 29.24 -1.47 18.96
C SER A 11 28.09 -0.46 18.84
N LYS A 12 27.26 -0.59 17.79
CA LYS A 12 26.06 0.23 17.60
C LYS A 12 24.94 -0.12 18.57
N GLU A 13 24.65 -1.41 18.78
CA GLU A 13 23.66 -1.87 19.77
C GLU A 13 24.12 -1.57 21.21
N MET A 14 25.43 -1.56 21.46
CA MET A 14 26.00 -1.17 22.76
C MET A 14 25.87 0.35 22.99
N LEU A 15 26.15 1.17 21.97
CA LEU A 15 25.92 2.61 22.01
C LEU A 15 24.44 2.96 22.20
N GLU A 16 23.55 2.31 21.47
CA GLU A 16 22.10 2.50 21.60
C GLU A 16 21.59 2.06 22.98
N LYS A 17 22.13 0.98 23.55
CA LYS A 17 21.81 0.56 24.92
C LYS A 17 22.35 1.52 25.98
N ILE A 18 23.58 1.99 25.83
CA ILE A 18 24.18 2.96 26.75
C ILE A 18 23.40 4.29 26.69
N GLN A 19 23.06 4.78 25.49
CA GLN A 19 22.23 5.98 25.34
C GLN A 19 20.83 5.80 25.93
N ALA A 20 20.19 4.64 25.74
CA ALA A 20 18.88 4.35 26.33
C ALA A 20 18.94 4.17 27.85
N GLU A 21 20.04 3.64 28.40
CA GLU A 21 20.27 3.54 29.84
C GLU A 21 20.61 4.91 30.45
N GLU A 22 21.43 5.72 29.79
CA GLU A 22 21.72 7.11 30.15
C GLU A 22 20.45 7.98 30.12
N GLU A 23 19.59 7.84 29.11
CA GLU A 23 18.30 8.52 29.05
C GLU A 23 17.35 8.06 30.16
N LYS A 24 17.32 6.77 30.51
CA LYS A 24 16.49 6.25 31.63
C LYS A 24 17.00 6.70 33.00
N VAL A 25 18.31 6.81 33.16
CA VAL A 25 18.94 7.36 34.37
C VAL A 25 18.71 8.87 34.44
N HIS A 26 18.82 9.59 33.31
CA HIS A 26 18.49 11.01 33.21
C HIS A 26 17.02 11.29 33.51
N GLN A 27 16.08 10.51 32.97
CA GLN A 27 14.65 10.65 33.27
C GLN A 27 14.31 10.41 34.75
N LYS A 28 15.13 9.66 35.50
CA LYS A 28 14.96 9.49 36.95
C LYS A 28 15.48 10.66 37.79
N THR A 29 16.36 11.49 37.23
CA THR A 29 16.96 12.64 37.92
C THR A 29 16.21 13.96 37.68
N PHE A 30 15.48 14.10 36.57
CA PHE A 30 14.70 15.29 36.27
C PHE A 30 13.30 15.23 36.91
N GLY A 31 12.77 16.38 37.27
CA GLY A 31 11.39 16.57 37.70
C GLY A 31 10.40 16.38 36.55
N MET A 32 9.15 16.11 36.91
CA MET A 32 8.02 15.96 35.98
C MET A 32 7.36 17.31 35.71
N LEU A 33 7.08 17.59 34.44
CA LEU A 33 6.25 18.71 34.03
C LEU A 33 4.81 18.25 33.76
N LYS A 34 3.84 18.88 34.43
CA LYS A 34 2.41 18.74 34.15
C LYS A 34 1.82 20.06 33.68
N ILE A 35 1.23 20.06 32.49
CA ILE A 35 0.63 21.24 31.87
C ILE A 35 -0.90 21.12 31.89
N PHE A 36 -1.57 22.14 32.40
CA PHE A 36 -3.01 22.33 32.28
C PHE A 36 -3.29 23.25 31.10
N LEU A 37 -3.67 22.65 29.97
CA LEU A 37 -3.92 23.34 28.71
C LEU A 37 -5.38 23.81 28.63
N GLY A 38 -5.60 25.05 28.22
CA GLY A 38 -6.93 25.56 27.87
C GLY A 38 -6.93 26.20 26.48
N TYR A 39 -8.09 26.24 25.84
CA TYR A 39 -8.20 26.92 24.54
C TYR A 39 -8.42 28.44 24.66
N ALA A 40 -8.76 28.94 25.85
CA ALA A 40 -8.98 30.35 26.13
C ALA A 40 -8.79 30.68 27.63
N ALA A 41 -8.73 31.97 27.96
CA ALA A 41 -8.82 32.42 29.34
C ALA A 41 -10.21 32.12 29.93
N GLY A 42 -10.26 31.71 31.21
CA GLY A 42 -11.51 31.40 31.91
C GLY A 42 -12.02 29.96 31.77
N THR A 43 -11.32 29.08 31.04
CA THR A 43 -11.68 27.65 30.97
C THR A 43 -11.54 26.90 32.30
N GLY A 44 -10.82 27.46 33.27
CA GLY A 44 -10.65 26.86 34.61
C GLY A 44 -9.27 26.27 34.90
N LYS A 45 -8.26 26.51 34.05
CA LYS A 45 -6.91 25.91 34.19
C LYS A 45 -6.29 26.04 35.58
N THR A 46 -6.29 27.24 36.16
CA THR A 46 -5.71 27.49 37.50
C THR A 46 -6.50 26.78 38.60
N TYR A 47 -7.83 26.71 38.47
CA TYR A 47 -8.68 25.97 39.42
C TYR A 47 -8.35 24.48 39.39
N GLU A 48 -8.32 23.88 38.20
CA GLU A 48 -7.97 22.46 37.99
C GLU A 48 -6.55 22.13 38.45
N MET A 49 -5.61 23.05 38.25
CA MET A 49 -4.24 22.91 38.75
C MET A 49 -4.20 22.87 40.28
N LEU A 50 -4.93 23.77 40.95
CA LEU A 50 -5.00 23.85 42.40
C LEU A 50 -5.77 22.66 43.01
N GLU A 51 -6.84 22.20 42.35
CA GLU A 51 -7.59 21.01 42.76
C GLU A 51 -6.69 19.77 42.73
N ALA A 52 -5.96 19.56 41.64
CA ALA A 52 -4.97 18.48 41.53
C ALA A 52 -3.84 18.62 42.58
N ALA A 53 -3.44 19.85 42.90
CA ALA A 53 -2.45 20.11 43.95
C ALA A 53 -2.98 19.77 45.35
N ARG A 54 -4.27 20.02 45.62
CA ARG A 54 -4.92 19.66 46.89
C ARG A 54 -5.03 18.16 47.08
N GLU A 55 -5.38 17.41 46.05
CA GLU A 55 -5.39 15.95 46.10
C GLU A 55 -4.02 15.38 46.52
N LEU A 56 -2.93 15.97 46.02
CA LEU A 56 -1.57 15.61 46.40
C LEU A 56 -1.25 15.99 47.84
N GLN A 57 -1.67 17.18 48.30
CA GLN A 57 -1.52 17.58 49.70
C GLN A 57 -2.28 16.67 50.66
N HIS A 58 -3.51 16.27 50.32
CA HIS A 58 -4.29 15.30 51.09
C HIS A 58 -3.60 13.93 51.15
N SER A 59 -2.85 13.60 50.10
CA SER A 59 -1.97 12.42 50.03
C SER A 59 -0.60 12.63 50.69
N HIS A 60 -0.42 13.71 51.46
CA HIS A 60 0.80 14.05 52.22
C HIS A 60 2.04 14.28 51.34
N VAL A 61 1.85 14.73 50.10
CA VAL A 61 2.94 15.17 49.22
C VAL A 61 3.31 16.62 49.55
N ASP A 62 4.61 16.92 49.57
CA ASP A 62 5.12 18.28 49.75
C ASP A 62 4.83 19.14 48.50
N VAL A 63 3.79 19.98 48.60
CA VAL A 63 3.30 20.84 47.51
C VAL A 63 3.33 22.29 47.95
N VAL A 64 4.00 23.13 47.16
CA VAL A 64 4.16 24.56 47.42
C VAL A 64 3.66 25.37 46.22
N ALA A 65 2.94 26.45 46.47
CA ALA A 65 2.57 27.42 45.45
C ALA A 65 3.72 28.42 45.23
N GLY A 66 4.37 28.34 44.07
CA GLY A 66 5.47 29.23 43.69
C GLY A 66 4.96 30.56 43.15
N TYR A 67 4.16 30.49 42.08
CA TYR A 67 3.46 31.65 41.52
C TYR A 67 2.08 31.23 41.05
N VAL A 68 1.05 31.85 41.58
CA VAL A 68 -0.33 31.65 41.13
C VAL A 68 -0.94 33.02 40.89
N GLU A 69 -1.48 33.24 39.69
CA GLU A 69 -1.98 34.55 39.30
C GLU A 69 -3.18 34.93 40.19
N PRO A 70 -3.14 36.09 40.88
CA PRO A 70 -4.21 36.52 41.77
C PRO A 70 -5.45 36.94 40.98
N HIS A 71 -6.32 35.98 40.67
CA HIS A 71 -7.62 36.25 40.06
C HIS A 71 -8.66 36.61 41.13
N ALA A 72 -9.59 37.51 40.80
CA ALA A 72 -10.72 37.89 41.67
C ALA A 72 -11.81 36.79 41.75
N ARG A 73 -11.41 35.54 41.98
CA ARG A 73 -12.28 34.36 42.03
C ARG A 73 -12.26 33.75 43.42
N PRO A 74 -13.33 33.89 44.22
CA PRO A 74 -13.41 33.36 45.58
C PRO A 74 -13.14 31.85 45.66
N GLU A 75 -13.66 31.08 44.69
CA GLU A 75 -13.48 29.63 44.62
C GLU A 75 -12.01 29.23 44.44
N THR A 76 -11.26 29.97 43.60
CA THR A 76 -9.82 29.72 43.39
C THR A 76 -8.99 30.16 44.60
N ALA A 77 -9.36 31.26 45.25
CA ALA A 77 -8.70 31.75 46.45
C ALA A 77 -8.85 30.77 47.63
N ALA A 78 -10.04 30.18 47.81
CA ALA A 78 -10.28 29.15 48.82
C ALA A 78 -9.37 27.93 48.64
N LEU A 79 -9.08 27.54 47.40
CA LEU A 79 -8.12 26.46 47.12
C LEU A 79 -6.67 26.83 47.44
N LEU A 80 -6.32 28.10 47.60
CA LEU A 80 -4.98 28.54 48.05
C LEU A 80 -4.88 28.69 49.58
N GLU A 81 -6.01 28.81 50.30
CA GLU A 81 -6.02 29.03 51.75
C GLU A 81 -5.38 27.87 52.53
N GLY A 82 -4.28 28.13 53.24
CA GLY A 82 -3.55 27.08 53.98
C GLY A 82 -2.59 26.25 53.13
N MET A 83 -2.38 26.59 51.86
CA MET A 83 -1.26 26.08 51.05
C MET A 83 -0.02 26.95 51.32
N GLU A 84 1.14 26.32 51.51
CA GLU A 84 2.42 27.03 51.60
C GLU A 84 2.69 27.79 50.30
N GLN A 85 3.08 29.06 50.41
CA GLN A 85 3.32 29.96 49.28
C GLN A 85 4.71 30.58 49.36
N ILE A 86 5.41 30.62 48.22
CA ILE A 86 6.65 31.40 48.07
C ILE A 86 6.27 32.85 47.81
N SER A 87 6.87 33.78 48.55
CA SER A 87 6.68 35.21 48.34
C SER A 87 7.16 35.62 46.94
N PHE A 88 6.32 36.33 46.20
CA PHE A 88 6.70 36.87 44.89
C PHE A 88 7.73 38.00 45.01
N LEU A 89 8.56 38.14 43.97
CA LEU A 89 9.45 39.29 43.80
C LEU A 89 8.67 40.49 43.29
N MET A 90 9.01 41.68 43.78
CA MET A 90 8.46 42.95 43.28
C MET A 90 9.52 43.64 42.43
N VAL A 91 9.29 43.71 41.12
CA VAL A 91 10.23 44.30 40.15
C VAL A 91 9.64 45.59 39.58
N ASP A 92 10.38 46.69 39.68
CA ASP A 92 9.98 47.98 39.08
C ASP A 92 10.30 47.97 37.57
N TYR A 93 9.27 48.02 36.73
CA TYR A 93 9.42 48.08 35.28
C TYR A 93 8.53 49.17 34.67
N LYS A 94 9.17 50.14 33.99
CA LYS A 94 8.49 51.28 33.34
C LYS A 94 7.54 52.06 34.28
N GLY A 95 7.90 52.19 35.55
CA GLY A 95 7.12 52.91 36.58
C GLY A 95 5.94 52.11 37.16
N VAL A 96 5.83 50.82 36.84
CA VAL A 96 4.83 49.90 37.42
C VAL A 96 5.57 48.80 38.17
N LYS A 97 5.08 48.46 39.38
CA LYS A 97 5.57 47.30 40.13
C LYS A 97 4.90 46.03 39.64
N ILE A 98 5.70 45.12 39.08
CA ILE A 98 5.27 43.83 38.55
C ILE A 98 5.64 42.75 39.57
N ARG A 99 4.72 41.80 39.77
CA ARG A 99 4.96 40.60 40.59
C ARG A 99 5.63 39.54 39.72
N GLU A 100 6.71 38.95 40.23
CA GLU A 100 7.41 37.88 39.56
C GLU A 100 7.64 36.67 40.45
N PHE A 101 7.85 35.53 39.80
CA PHE A 101 8.18 34.29 40.46
C PHE A 101 9.61 34.33 41.03
N ASP A 102 9.80 33.96 42.30
CA ASP A 102 11.11 33.84 42.94
C ASP A 102 11.69 32.43 42.73
N LEU A 103 12.45 32.28 41.63
CA LEU A 103 13.11 31.02 41.28
C LEU A 103 14.15 30.59 42.33
N ASP A 104 14.92 31.53 42.89
CA ASP A 104 15.99 31.21 43.84
C ASP A 104 15.42 30.74 45.18
N ALA A 105 14.32 31.34 45.64
CA ALA A 105 13.59 30.86 46.82
C ALA A 105 13.00 29.47 46.59
N ALA A 106 12.46 29.19 45.40
CA ALA A 106 11.93 27.88 45.04
C ALA A 106 13.01 26.79 45.03
N LEU A 107 14.19 27.08 44.45
CA LEU A 107 15.32 26.16 44.43
C LEU A 107 15.87 25.89 45.84
N LYS A 108 15.89 26.91 46.71
CA LYS A 108 16.26 26.74 48.13
C LYS A 108 15.26 25.89 48.92
N ARG A 109 13.96 26.11 48.70
CA ARG A 109 12.89 25.37 49.40
C ARG A 109 12.78 23.92 48.93
N ARG A 110 13.11 23.67 47.65
CA ARG A 110 13.20 22.36 47.00
C ARG A 110 12.00 21.43 47.27
N PRO A 111 10.76 21.88 47.01
CA PRO A 111 9.57 21.08 47.26
C PRO A 111 9.47 19.90 46.29
N LYS A 112 8.64 18.90 46.62
CA LYS A 112 8.39 17.78 45.71
C LYS A 112 7.54 18.20 44.50
N VAL A 113 6.57 19.10 44.70
CA VAL A 113 5.75 19.68 43.63
C VAL A 113 5.64 21.19 43.82
N LEU A 114 5.89 21.95 42.76
CA LEU A 114 5.75 23.40 42.72
C LEU A 114 4.69 23.83 41.72
N LEU A 115 3.80 24.75 42.11
CA LEU A 115 2.81 25.35 41.21
C LEU A 115 3.35 26.66 40.64
N VAL A 116 3.39 26.77 39.31
CA VAL A 116 3.87 27.95 38.59
C VAL A 116 2.90 28.26 37.46
N ASP A 117 2.06 29.27 37.62
CA ASP A 117 1.06 29.65 36.61
C ASP A 117 1.69 30.41 35.42
N GLU A 118 0.99 30.42 34.29
CA GLU A 118 1.34 31.14 33.05
C GLU A 118 2.70 30.76 32.42
N LEU A 119 2.80 29.53 31.91
CA LEU A 119 4.01 28.99 31.26
C LEU A 119 4.63 29.90 30.19
N ALA A 120 3.79 30.67 29.48
CA ALA A 120 4.20 31.52 28.37
C ALA A 120 4.70 32.91 28.77
N HIS A 121 4.58 33.26 30.05
CA HIS A 121 4.92 34.57 30.59
C HIS A 121 6.35 35.00 30.22
N THR A 122 6.50 36.28 29.94
CA THR A 122 7.80 36.91 29.70
C THR A 122 8.25 37.61 30.96
N ASN A 123 9.34 37.11 31.56
CA ASN A 123 9.81 37.61 32.84
C ASN A 123 10.24 39.08 32.76
N ALA A 124 10.09 39.79 33.87
CA ALA A 124 10.53 41.18 33.99
C ALA A 124 12.05 41.31 33.73
N PRO A 125 12.52 42.41 33.10
CA PRO A 125 13.95 42.62 32.89
C PRO A 125 14.72 42.67 34.21
N GLY A 126 15.82 41.92 34.29
CA GLY A 126 16.61 41.74 35.50
C GLY A 126 16.41 40.38 36.18
N CYS A 127 15.38 39.63 35.80
CA CYS A 127 15.25 38.21 36.17
C CYS A 127 16.32 37.36 35.46
N ARG A 128 16.66 36.22 36.08
CA ARG A 128 17.71 35.30 35.60
C ARG A 128 17.45 34.78 34.18
N HIS A 129 16.19 34.44 33.88
CA HIS A 129 15.78 34.01 32.56
C HIS A 129 14.75 34.98 31.94
N GLN A 130 14.68 34.98 30.61
CA GLN A 130 13.77 35.83 29.86
C GLN A 130 12.33 35.29 29.86
N LYS A 131 12.16 33.96 29.97
CA LYS A 131 10.86 33.31 29.84
C LYS A 131 10.62 32.36 31.01
N ARG A 132 9.38 32.33 31.50
CA ARG A 132 9.00 31.49 32.66
C ARG A 132 9.19 29.99 32.40
N TYR A 133 9.02 29.53 31.16
CA TYR A 133 9.33 28.13 30.83
C TYR A 133 10.80 27.76 31.07
N GLN A 134 11.73 28.72 31.01
CA GLN A 134 13.16 28.49 31.29
C GLN A 134 13.41 28.35 32.80
N ASP A 135 12.69 29.12 33.62
CA ASP A 135 12.69 28.94 35.09
C ASP A 135 12.15 27.54 35.44
N ILE A 136 11.10 27.11 34.76
CA ILE A 136 10.52 25.78 34.91
C ILE A 136 11.51 24.71 34.46
N GLU A 137 12.18 24.86 33.32
CA GLU A 137 13.23 23.93 32.90
C GLU A 137 14.29 23.78 34.00
N GLU A 138 14.81 24.88 34.57
CA GLU A 138 15.80 24.83 35.66
C GLU A 138 15.28 24.08 36.91
N LEU A 139 14.01 24.29 37.29
CA LEU A 139 13.37 23.55 38.39
C LEU A 139 13.31 22.05 38.11
N LEU A 140 12.96 21.66 36.87
CA LEU A 140 12.93 20.25 36.46
C LEU A 140 14.34 19.65 36.49
N GLU A 141 15.39 20.37 36.09
CA GLU A 141 16.78 19.85 36.16
C GLU A 141 17.22 19.57 37.62
N HIS A 142 16.65 20.29 38.58
CA HIS A 142 16.93 20.11 40.01
C HIS A 142 16.04 19.04 40.69
N GLY A 143 15.21 18.34 39.91
CA GLY A 143 14.35 17.25 40.38
C GLY A 143 13.02 17.70 40.98
N ILE A 144 12.61 18.96 40.82
CA ILE A 144 11.35 19.51 41.34
C ILE A 144 10.26 19.28 40.29
N ASN A 145 9.15 18.64 40.66
CA ASN A 145 8.01 18.50 39.74
C ASN A 145 7.27 19.83 39.63
N VAL A 146 6.87 20.24 38.43
CA VAL A 146 6.20 21.52 38.21
C VAL A 146 4.83 21.32 37.58
N TYR A 147 3.81 21.94 38.18
CA TYR A 147 2.47 22.04 37.61
C TYR A 147 2.28 23.46 37.11
N THR A 148 1.89 23.61 35.84
CA THR A 148 1.77 24.92 35.17
C THR A 148 0.52 24.99 34.32
N THR A 149 0.08 26.20 33.99
CA THR A 149 -1.01 26.40 33.03
C THR A 149 -0.57 27.13 31.76
N VAL A 150 -1.26 26.85 30.64
CA VAL A 150 -1.02 27.55 29.37
C VAL A 150 -2.27 27.56 28.51
N ASN A 151 -2.43 28.59 27.68
CA ASN A 151 -3.43 28.59 26.60
C ASN A 151 -2.83 28.16 25.27
N ILE A 152 -3.64 27.52 24.42
CA ILE A 152 -3.23 27.03 23.09
C ILE A 152 -2.64 28.12 22.19
N GLN A 153 -3.08 29.37 22.37
CA GLN A 153 -2.62 30.55 21.65
C GLN A 153 -1.15 30.92 21.85
N HIS A 154 -0.50 30.37 22.87
CA HIS A 154 0.89 30.65 23.18
C HIS A 154 1.86 29.65 22.53
N LEU A 155 1.38 28.58 21.90
CA LEU A 155 2.25 27.68 21.14
C LEU A 155 2.74 28.38 19.86
N GLU A 156 4.04 28.34 19.63
CA GLU A 156 4.68 29.00 18.49
C GLU A 156 4.08 28.53 17.15
N SER A 157 3.95 27.22 16.96
CA SER A 157 3.44 26.62 15.72
C SER A 157 2.02 27.02 15.35
N LEU A 158 1.22 27.45 16.33
CA LEU A 158 -0.21 27.76 16.16
C LEU A 158 -0.48 29.27 16.07
N ASN A 159 0.56 30.10 16.21
CA ASN A 159 0.38 31.56 16.31
C ASN A 159 -0.32 32.14 15.07
N ASP A 160 0.16 31.81 13.87
CA ASP A 160 -0.39 32.38 12.63
C ASP A 160 -1.83 31.92 12.37
N ASN A 161 -2.12 30.64 12.64
CA ASN A 161 -3.47 30.09 12.51
C ASN A 161 -4.44 30.75 13.49
N ILE A 162 -4.02 30.93 14.74
CA ILE A 162 -4.84 31.55 15.79
C ILE A 162 -4.97 33.06 15.56
N ALA A 163 -3.96 33.73 15.02
CA ALA A 163 -4.04 35.12 14.60
C ALA A 163 -5.05 35.29 13.44
N GLY A 164 -5.13 34.33 12.51
CA GLY A 164 -6.16 34.29 11.47
C GLY A 164 -7.59 34.17 12.02
N ILE A 165 -7.78 33.39 13.09
CA ILE A 165 -9.08 33.20 13.75
C ILE A 165 -9.46 34.43 14.60
N THR A 166 -8.53 34.93 15.40
CA THR A 166 -8.81 35.92 16.46
C THR A 166 -8.56 37.36 16.03
N SER A 167 -7.76 37.57 14.98
CA SER A 167 -7.22 38.87 14.53
C SER A 167 -6.28 39.53 15.55
N ILE A 168 -5.79 38.77 16.54
CA ILE A 168 -4.86 39.25 17.57
C ILE A 168 -3.56 38.46 17.46
N GLN A 169 -2.43 39.16 17.36
CA GLN A 169 -1.11 38.54 17.42
C GLN A 169 -0.65 38.36 18.87
N MET A 170 -0.31 37.13 19.25
CA MET A 170 0.21 36.82 20.57
C MET A 170 1.71 37.13 20.64
N LYS A 171 2.08 38.02 21.57
CA LYS A 171 3.48 38.41 21.82
C LYS A 171 4.20 37.39 22.69
N GLU A 172 3.49 36.81 23.64
CA GLU A 172 4.03 35.81 24.55
C GLU A 172 3.84 34.42 23.98
N ARG A 173 4.96 33.73 23.76
CA ARG A 173 5.00 32.44 23.08
C ARG A 173 5.92 31.46 23.79
N ILE A 174 5.68 30.18 23.55
CA ILE A 174 6.51 29.07 23.99
C ILE A 174 6.84 28.14 22.80
N PRO A 175 8.04 27.57 22.76
CA PRO A 175 8.36 26.51 21.81
C PRO A 175 7.46 25.28 22.02
N ASP A 176 7.00 24.70 20.92
CA ASP A 176 6.21 23.47 20.93
C ASP A 176 6.92 22.31 21.65
N SER A 177 8.25 22.26 21.60
CA SER A 177 9.04 21.22 22.28
C SER A 177 8.82 21.15 23.78
N ILE A 178 8.53 22.29 24.44
CA ILE A 178 8.24 22.32 25.89
C ILE A 178 6.91 21.61 26.16
N PHE A 179 5.92 21.82 25.28
CA PHE A 179 4.61 21.21 25.38
C PHE A 179 4.65 19.71 25.05
N ASP A 180 5.38 19.34 24.00
CA ASP A 180 5.47 17.95 23.55
C ASP A 180 6.27 17.06 24.52
N LYS A 181 7.35 17.59 25.10
CA LYS A 181 8.19 16.88 26.09
C LYS A 181 7.62 16.81 27.49
N ALA A 182 6.57 17.58 27.81
CA ALA A 182 5.94 17.50 29.14
C ALA A 182 5.45 16.07 29.39
N GLU A 183 5.62 15.54 30.60
CA GLU A 183 5.20 14.16 30.91
C GLU A 183 3.67 14.03 30.81
N GLN A 184 2.95 15.03 31.35
CA GLN A 184 1.51 15.04 31.37
C GLN A 184 0.95 16.37 30.87
N VAL A 185 -0.03 16.29 29.97
CA VAL A 185 -0.84 17.44 29.57
C VAL A 185 -2.31 17.12 29.80
N LYS A 186 -2.99 17.89 30.65
CA LYS A 186 -4.44 17.79 30.89
C LYS A 186 -5.15 18.91 30.15
N LEU A 187 -6.05 18.55 29.23
CA LEU A 187 -6.92 19.54 28.59
C LEU A 187 -8.05 19.92 29.55
N VAL A 188 -8.16 21.20 29.85
CA VAL A 188 -9.26 21.79 30.64
C VAL A 188 -10.26 22.39 29.66
N ASP A 189 -11.28 21.59 29.35
CA ASP A 189 -12.30 21.88 28.35
C ASP A 189 -13.62 22.33 28.98
N ILE A 190 -14.31 23.25 28.31
CA ILE A 190 -15.62 23.79 28.67
C ILE A 190 -16.38 24.09 27.38
N GLU A 191 -17.70 24.02 27.40
CA GLU A 191 -18.48 24.42 26.22
C GLU A 191 -18.32 25.92 25.94
N PRO A 192 -18.13 26.36 24.68
CA PRO A 192 -17.98 27.78 24.33
C PRO A 192 -19.12 28.67 24.86
N GLU A 193 -20.35 28.16 24.85
CA GLU A 193 -21.52 28.89 25.33
C GLU A 193 -21.46 29.11 26.86
N GLU A 194 -21.01 28.10 27.60
CA GLU A 194 -20.81 28.20 29.05
C GLU A 194 -19.66 29.18 29.37
N LEU A 195 -18.58 29.18 28.58
CA LEU A 195 -17.48 30.13 28.74
C LEU A 195 -17.95 31.59 28.52
N ILE A 196 -18.79 31.81 27.51
CA ILE A 196 -19.41 33.12 27.24
C ILE A 196 -20.31 33.53 28.42
N GLN A 197 -21.09 32.60 28.97
CA GLN A 197 -21.93 32.87 30.15
C GLN A 197 -21.09 33.22 31.38
N ARG A 198 -20.01 32.47 31.65
CA ARG A 198 -19.06 32.77 32.73
C ARG A 198 -18.48 34.18 32.57
N MET A 199 -18.17 34.58 31.34
CA MET A 199 -17.69 35.94 31.05
C MET A 199 -18.76 37.01 31.32
N LYS A 200 -19.99 36.80 30.84
CA LYS A 200 -21.14 37.71 31.05
C LYS A 200 -21.48 37.88 32.54
N SER A 201 -21.32 36.81 33.32
CA SER A 201 -21.53 36.83 34.78
C SER A 201 -20.39 37.51 35.57
N GLY A 202 -19.37 38.05 34.91
CA GLY A 202 -18.25 38.75 35.56
C GLY A 202 -17.22 37.83 36.21
N LYS A 203 -17.29 36.50 36.00
CA LYS A 203 -16.38 35.52 36.61
C LYS A 203 -14.99 35.47 35.95
N ILE A 204 -14.79 36.14 34.80
CA ILE A 204 -13.53 36.10 34.01
C ILE A 204 -12.85 37.47 33.95
N TYR A 205 -13.58 38.55 33.66
CA TYR A 205 -13.08 39.94 33.69
C TYR A 205 -14.13 40.85 34.35
N GLN A 206 -13.68 41.89 35.06
CA GLN A 206 -14.55 42.91 35.64
C GLN A 206 -14.64 44.16 34.74
N GLY A 207 -15.83 44.75 34.63
CA GLY A 207 -16.05 46.07 34.04
C GLY A 207 -15.88 46.18 32.51
N ILE A 208 -15.41 47.34 32.04
CA ILE A 208 -15.37 47.77 30.63
C ILE A 208 -14.48 46.86 29.75
N GLN A 209 -13.48 46.20 30.34
CA GLN A 209 -12.60 45.25 29.65
C GLN A 209 -13.33 43.98 29.17
N ALA A 210 -14.35 43.53 29.90
CA ALA A 210 -15.15 42.36 29.52
C ALA A 210 -15.94 42.61 28.22
N GLN A 211 -16.51 43.81 28.05
CA GLN A 211 -17.33 44.18 26.89
C GLN A 211 -16.52 44.28 25.59
N ARG A 212 -15.31 44.85 25.65
CA ARG A 212 -14.39 44.93 24.50
C ARG A 212 -13.82 43.57 24.10
N ALA A 213 -13.56 42.69 25.07
CA ALA A 213 -13.09 41.34 24.81
C ALA A 213 -14.19 40.43 24.21
N LEU A 214 -15.46 40.62 24.61
CA LEU A 214 -16.63 39.92 24.04
C LEU A 214 -16.89 40.26 22.57
N GLN A 215 -16.66 41.52 22.17
CA GLN A 215 -16.93 41.95 20.79
C GLN A 215 -15.91 41.41 19.78
N ASN A 216 -14.68 41.10 20.21
CA ASN A 216 -13.59 40.76 19.31
C ASN A 216 -13.02 39.35 19.49
N PHE A 217 -12.81 38.88 20.73
CA PHE A 217 -12.09 37.61 20.99
C PHE A 217 -13.03 36.48 21.40
N PHE A 218 -14.02 36.76 22.25
CA PHE A 218 -14.93 35.75 22.83
C PHE A 218 -16.25 35.64 22.07
N THR A 219 -16.18 35.38 20.76
CA THR A 219 -17.36 35.01 19.97
C THR A 219 -17.48 33.49 19.89
N ARG A 220 -18.72 32.97 19.75
CA ARG A 220 -18.98 31.52 19.70
C ARG A 220 -18.14 30.82 18.64
N ASP A 221 -18.07 31.38 17.43
CA ASP A 221 -17.32 30.80 16.31
C ASP A 221 -15.81 30.76 16.56
N LYS A 222 -15.25 31.85 17.11
CA LYS A 222 -13.82 31.92 17.45
C LYS A 222 -13.45 30.95 18.56
N LEU A 223 -14.29 30.86 19.61
CA LEU A 223 -14.07 29.93 20.72
C LEU A 223 -14.23 28.47 20.28
N ALA A 224 -15.18 28.17 19.39
CA ALA A 224 -15.32 26.84 18.80
C ALA A 224 -14.07 26.44 18.00
N ALA A 225 -13.54 27.35 17.16
CA ALA A 225 -12.32 27.12 16.40
C ALA A 225 -11.07 26.95 17.29
N LEU A 226 -10.96 27.73 18.37
CA LEU A 226 -9.88 27.58 19.36
C LEU A 226 -9.99 26.24 20.11
N ARG A 227 -11.21 25.83 20.50
CA ARG A 227 -11.46 24.53 21.15
C ARG A 227 -11.10 23.37 20.22
N GLU A 228 -11.50 23.44 18.96
CA GLU A 228 -11.12 22.47 17.92
C GLU A 228 -9.60 22.39 17.76
N THR A 229 -8.94 23.56 17.72
CA THR A 229 -7.47 23.64 17.61
C THR A 229 -6.79 22.98 18.81
N ALA A 230 -7.29 23.20 20.03
CA ALA A 230 -6.75 22.59 21.23
C ALA A 230 -6.94 21.06 21.26
N LEU A 231 -8.13 20.57 20.87
CA LEU A 231 -8.41 19.14 20.77
C LEU A 231 -7.52 18.46 19.72
N ARG A 232 -7.34 19.09 18.55
CA ARG A 232 -6.45 18.60 17.50
C ARG A 232 -5.01 18.54 17.98
N ARG A 233 -4.48 19.60 18.60
CA ARG A 233 -3.11 19.62 19.10
C ARG A 233 -2.86 18.55 20.17
N MET A 234 -3.85 18.28 21.02
CA MET A 234 -3.79 17.17 21.98
C MET A 234 -3.72 15.81 21.29
N ALA A 235 -4.52 15.59 20.24
CA ALA A 235 -4.48 14.37 19.45
C ALA A 235 -3.11 14.18 18.75
N ASP A 236 -2.56 15.25 18.17
CA ASP A 236 -1.25 15.24 17.54
C ASP A 236 -0.14 14.88 18.53
N ARG A 237 -0.18 15.42 19.75
CA ARG A 237 0.77 15.05 20.81
C ARG A 237 0.67 13.58 21.20
N VAL A 238 -0.54 13.04 21.34
CA VAL A 238 -0.73 11.60 21.65
C VAL A 238 -0.13 10.72 20.55
N ASN A 239 -0.29 11.11 19.29
CA ASN A 239 0.33 10.40 18.16
C ASN A 239 1.86 10.48 18.21
N HIS A 240 2.43 11.66 18.46
CA HIS A 240 3.88 11.84 18.58
C HIS A 240 4.48 10.98 19.70
N LEU A 241 3.85 10.95 20.88
CA LEU A 241 4.31 10.09 21.98
C LEU A 241 4.24 8.60 21.62
N ALA A 242 3.16 8.17 20.97
CA ALA A 242 3.02 6.79 20.52
C ALA A 242 4.10 6.42 19.47
N GLU A 243 4.51 7.35 18.61
CA GLU A 243 5.62 7.16 17.67
C GLU A 243 6.99 7.10 18.34
N GLU A 244 7.24 7.97 19.32
CA GLU A 244 8.49 7.96 20.10
C GLU A 244 8.63 6.69 20.93
N GLU A 245 7.54 6.23 21.55
CA GLU A 245 7.50 4.98 22.29
C GLU A 245 7.73 3.76 21.37
N LYS A 246 7.19 3.77 20.14
CA LYS A 246 7.49 2.75 19.12
C LYS A 246 8.96 2.72 18.71
N LYS A 247 9.59 3.88 18.55
CA LYS A 247 11.04 3.97 18.25
C LYS A 247 11.87 3.41 19.40
N ARG A 248 11.48 3.65 20.65
CA ARG A 248 12.14 3.15 21.87
C ARG A 248 11.97 1.65 22.08
N LEU A 249 10.80 1.09 21.78
CA LEU A 249 10.46 -0.32 22.01
C LEU A 249 10.94 -1.29 20.91
N GLY A 250 11.66 -0.80 19.89
CA GLY A 250 12.29 -1.64 18.88
C GLY A 250 11.30 -2.60 18.20
N GLY A 251 10.32 -2.06 17.47
CA GLY A 251 9.54 -2.82 16.49
C GLY A 251 8.82 -4.05 17.04
N SER A 252 8.07 -3.91 18.15
CA SER A 252 7.12 -4.95 18.58
C SER A 252 5.70 -4.69 18.03
N GLU A 253 5.06 -5.77 17.62
CA GLU A 253 3.85 -5.90 16.81
C GLU A 253 2.55 -5.43 17.48
N ILE A 254 2.43 -4.14 17.80
CA ILE A 254 1.11 -3.54 18.10
C ILE A 254 0.86 -2.38 17.13
N SER A 255 0.13 -2.74 16.07
CA SER A 255 -0.26 -1.89 14.95
C SER A 255 -1.14 -0.72 15.39
N THR A 256 -0.55 0.46 15.41
CA THR A 256 -1.18 1.67 14.86
C THR A 256 -0.20 2.29 13.87
N ALA A 257 -0.05 1.64 12.72
CA ALA A 257 0.78 2.15 11.64
C ALA A 257 0.26 3.52 11.18
N GLY A 258 1.15 4.50 11.01
CA GLY A 258 0.80 5.78 10.40
C GLY A 258 0.14 5.58 9.03
N GLU A 259 -0.63 6.57 8.59
CA GLU A 259 -1.38 6.42 7.34
C GLU A 259 -0.42 6.23 6.15
N HIS A 260 -0.77 5.31 5.24
CA HIS A 260 -0.06 5.06 4.00
C HIS A 260 -1.06 5.10 2.85
N VAL A 261 -0.94 6.15 2.04
CA VAL A 261 -1.77 6.40 0.86
C VAL A 261 -1.06 5.86 -0.37
N MET A 262 -1.75 5.00 -1.11
CA MET A 262 -1.27 4.45 -2.37
C MET A 262 -2.15 4.90 -3.54
N THR A 263 -1.54 5.12 -4.71
CA THR A 263 -2.29 5.22 -5.98
C THR A 263 -1.71 4.29 -7.03
N CYS A 264 -2.51 3.91 -8.03
CA CYS A 264 -2.07 3.09 -9.15
C CYS A 264 -1.75 3.95 -10.37
N ILE A 265 -0.60 3.71 -10.98
CA ILE A 265 -0.16 4.36 -12.21
C ILE A 265 -0.70 3.57 -13.40
N SER A 266 -1.34 4.28 -14.35
CA SER A 266 -1.85 3.69 -15.60
C SER A 266 -1.64 4.66 -16.77
N PRO A 267 -1.65 4.18 -18.04
CA PRO A 267 -1.56 5.07 -19.21
C PRO A 267 -2.88 5.82 -19.51
N ALA A 268 -3.89 5.69 -18.65
CA ALA A 268 -5.17 6.36 -18.83
C ALA A 268 -5.01 7.89 -18.71
N PRO A 269 -5.64 8.70 -19.59
CA PRO A 269 -5.55 10.17 -19.52
C PRO A 269 -6.04 10.75 -18.19
N SER A 270 -7.01 10.09 -17.55
CA SER A 270 -7.57 10.50 -16.26
C SER A 270 -6.64 10.24 -15.07
N ASN A 271 -5.61 9.41 -15.22
CA ASN A 271 -4.72 8.99 -14.13
C ASN A 271 -3.95 10.17 -13.51
N ALA A 272 -3.61 11.19 -14.30
CA ALA A 272 -3.00 12.41 -13.80
C ALA A 272 -3.88 13.18 -12.77
N LYS A 273 -5.22 13.07 -12.87
CA LYS A 273 -6.13 13.64 -11.86
C LYS A 273 -6.12 12.80 -10.58
N VAL A 274 -6.08 11.48 -10.72
CA VAL A 274 -6.03 10.51 -9.62
C VAL A 274 -4.74 10.70 -8.81
N ILE A 275 -3.58 10.78 -9.48
CA ILE A 275 -2.29 11.01 -8.83
C ILE A 275 -2.30 12.33 -8.03
N ARG A 276 -2.84 13.42 -8.61
CA ARG A 276 -2.96 14.71 -7.92
C ARG A 276 -3.94 14.70 -6.75
N ALA A 277 -4.98 13.87 -6.80
CA ALA A 277 -5.91 13.70 -5.69
C ALA A 277 -5.26 12.88 -4.58
N ALA A 278 -4.55 11.81 -4.94
CA ALA A 278 -3.80 10.98 -4.01
C ALA A 278 -2.71 11.75 -3.28
N ALA A 279 -1.96 12.61 -3.98
CA ALA A 279 -0.96 13.48 -3.37
C ALA A 279 -1.56 14.46 -2.36
N ARG A 280 -2.72 15.05 -2.68
CA ARG A 280 -3.46 15.94 -1.75
C ARG A 280 -3.95 15.19 -0.51
N LEU A 281 -4.44 13.95 -0.71
CA LEU A 281 -4.89 13.11 0.39
C LEU A 281 -3.69 12.71 1.27
N ALA A 282 -2.58 12.27 0.67
CA ALA A 282 -1.36 11.96 1.41
C ALA A 282 -0.85 13.15 2.22
N TYR A 283 -0.85 14.35 1.63
CA TYR A 283 -0.46 15.57 2.32
C TYR A 283 -1.38 15.90 3.50
N ALA A 284 -2.70 15.79 3.32
CA ALA A 284 -3.68 16.09 4.37
C ALA A 284 -3.63 15.12 5.56
N PHE A 285 -3.25 13.86 5.32
CA PHE A 285 -3.11 12.83 6.35
C PHE A 285 -1.68 12.66 6.88
N HIS A 286 -0.73 13.51 6.44
CA HIS A 286 0.71 13.34 6.70
C HIS A 286 1.20 11.90 6.42
N ALA A 287 0.61 11.28 5.40
CA ALA A 287 0.77 9.87 5.10
C ALA A 287 1.97 9.61 4.20
N GLN A 288 2.54 8.41 4.30
CA GLN A 288 3.45 7.93 3.25
C GLN A 288 2.70 7.89 1.92
N PHE A 289 3.36 8.32 0.85
CA PHE A 289 2.76 8.34 -0.49
C PHE A 289 3.48 7.40 -1.43
N THR A 290 2.79 6.35 -1.88
CA THR A 290 3.31 5.40 -2.87
C THR A 290 2.50 5.44 -4.17
N ALA A 291 3.18 5.41 -5.31
CA ALA A 291 2.55 5.22 -6.61
C ALA A 291 3.01 3.89 -7.22
N LEU A 292 2.08 2.95 -7.31
CA LEU A 292 2.30 1.59 -7.77
C LEU A 292 1.99 1.46 -9.26
N TYR A 293 2.96 1.06 -10.07
CA TYR A 293 2.77 0.66 -11.45
C TYR A 293 2.77 -0.87 -11.56
N VAL A 294 1.68 -1.45 -12.07
CA VAL A 294 1.65 -2.89 -12.38
C VAL A 294 1.96 -3.08 -13.86
N GLU A 295 3.12 -3.67 -14.13
CA GLU A 295 3.55 -3.98 -15.49
C GLU A 295 2.94 -5.31 -15.96
N THR A 296 2.19 -5.24 -17.06
CA THR A 296 1.61 -6.39 -17.79
C THR A 296 2.23 -6.51 -19.17
N ARG A 297 2.19 -7.69 -19.78
CA ARG A 297 2.73 -7.91 -21.13
C ARG A 297 2.07 -7.04 -22.20
N SER A 298 0.76 -6.81 -22.04
CA SER A 298 0.00 -5.93 -22.93
C SER A 298 0.51 -4.49 -22.92
N LEU A 299 1.01 -4.01 -21.78
CA LEU A 299 1.57 -2.67 -21.61
C LEU A 299 3.05 -2.59 -22.04
N GLN A 300 3.80 -3.68 -21.90
CA GLN A 300 5.18 -3.78 -22.42
C GLN A 300 5.20 -3.68 -23.95
N ASN A 301 4.22 -4.29 -24.62
CA ASN A 301 4.11 -4.33 -26.08
C ASN A 301 3.22 -3.21 -26.66
N ALA A 302 2.89 -2.20 -25.86
CA ALA A 302 2.04 -1.09 -26.28
C ALA A 302 2.79 -0.08 -27.17
N ASP A 303 2.03 0.62 -28.02
CA ASP A 303 2.54 1.71 -28.87
C ASP A 303 3.28 2.79 -28.08
N ASP A 304 4.23 3.47 -28.72
CA ASP A 304 5.06 4.52 -28.10
C ASP A 304 4.24 5.64 -27.45
N ARG A 305 3.04 5.93 -27.98
CA ARG A 305 2.12 6.90 -27.39
C ARG A 305 1.61 6.48 -26.01
N VAL A 306 1.37 5.18 -25.80
CA VAL A 306 0.92 4.61 -24.53
C VAL A 306 2.06 4.61 -23.53
N LYS A 307 3.27 4.22 -23.97
CA LYS A 307 4.49 4.26 -23.17
C LYS A 307 4.82 5.67 -22.70
N LYS A 308 4.73 6.67 -23.59
CA LYS A 308 4.95 8.08 -23.24
C LYS A 308 3.98 8.56 -22.15
N ARG A 309 2.68 8.27 -22.28
CA ARG A 309 1.67 8.65 -21.26
C ARG A 309 1.93 8.01 -19.89
N ARG A 310 2.35 6.74 -19.88
CA ARG A 310 2.77 6.07 -18.64
C ARG A 310 3.95 6.82 -18.01
N ASP A 311 4.98 7.13 -18.80
CA ASP A 311 6.20 7.78 -18.31
C ASP A 311 5.90 9.20 -17.79
N ASP A 312 5.02 9.94 -18.45
CA ASP A 312 4.54 11.24 -17.99
C ASP A 312 3.83 11.12 -16.63
N ASN A 313 3.00 10.10 -16.43
CA ASN A 313 2.33 9.84 -15.15
C ASN A 313 3.31 9.40 -14.04
N ILE A 314 4.33 8.58 -14.37
CA ILE A 314 5.40 8.22 -13.42
C ILE A 314 6.17 9.47 -12.97
N ARG A 315 6.53 10.34 -13.93
CA ARG A 315 7.22 11.61 -13.63
C ARG A 315 6.36 12.49 -12.74
N LEU A 316 5.08 12.66 -13.08
CA LEU A 316 4.13 13.45 -12.28
C LEU A 316 4.02 12.92 -10.84
N ALA A 317 3.88 11.61 -10.65
CA ALA A 317 3.82 11.02 -9.32
C ALA A 317 5.09 11.29 -8.52
N ARG A 318 6.26 11.18 -9.14
CA ARG A 318 7.55 11.48 -8.50
C ARG A 318 7.68 12.96 -8.12
N THR A 319 7.28 13.87 -9.00
CA THR A 319 7.26 15.32 -8.71
C THR A 319 6.35 15.66 -7.53
N LEU A 320 5.26 14.91 -7.34
CA LEU A 320 4.33 15.06 -6.23
C LEU A 320 4.76 14.31 -4.95
N GLY A 321 6.00 13.83 -4.89
CA GLY A 321 6.57 13.19 -3.70
C GLY A 321 6.22 11.72 -3.53
N ALA A 322 5.66 11.04 -4.54
CA ALA A 322 5.36 9.61 -4.45
C ALA A 322 6.63 8.75 -4.56
N LYS A 323 6.75 7.74 -3.69
CA LYS A 323 7.65 6.60 -3.90
C LYS A 323 7.10 5.76 -5.06
N ILE A 324 7.86 5.67 -6.16
CA ILE A 324 7.47 4.86 -7.31
C ILE A 324 7.84 3.40 -7.07
N VAL A 325 6.86 2.51 -7.19
CA VAL A 325 7.09 1.06 -7.10
C VAL A 325 6.51 0.39 -8.33
N THR A 326 7.26 -0.55 -8.91
CA THR A 326 6.84 -1.33 -10.07
C THR A 326 6.73 -2.79 -9.71
N VAL A 327 5.56 -3.37 -9.91
CA VAL A 327 5.28 -4.80 -9.68
C VAL A 327 4.88 -5.45 -10.99
N ASN A 328 5.23 -6.72 -11.20
CA ASN A 328 4.97 -7.43 -12.45
C ASN A 328 3.90 -8.50 -12.23
N GLY A 329 2.90 -8.56 -13.12
CA GLY A 329 1.90 -9.64 -13.08
C GLY A 329 0.68 -9.36 -13.95
N GLU A 330 0.06 -10.42 -14.48
CA GLU A 330 -1.13 -10.33 -15.34
C GLU A 330 -2.42 -10.03 -14.57
N ASP A 331 -2.52 -10.48 -13.31
CA ASP A 331 -3.64 -10.16 -12.42
C ASP A 331 -3.35 -8.87 -11.64
N VAL A 332 -3.73 -7.74 -12.25
CA VAL A 332 -3.51 -6.40 -11.70
C VAL A 332 -4.14 -6.24 -10.31
N ALA A 333 -5.35 -6.76 -10.09
CA ALA A 333 -6.05 -6.63 -8.81
C ALA A 333 -5.29 -7.35 -7.69
N ARG A 334 -4.84 -8.57 -7.97
CA ARG A 334 -4.07 -9.38 -7.02
C ARG A 334 -2.73 -8.73 -6.69
N GLN A 335 -2.02 -8.21 -7.68
CA GLN A 335 -0.72 -7.55 -7.46
C GLN A 335 -0.87 -6.29 -6.60
N ILE A 336 -1.89 -5.47 -6.88
CA ILE A 336 -2.20 -4.29 -6.06
C ILE A 336 -2.52 -4.71 -4.63
N ALA A 337 -3.39 -5.71 -4.43
CA ALA A 337 -3.77 -6.18 -3.09
C ALA A 337 -2.59 -6.76 -2.30
N GLN A 338 -1.74 -7.55 -2.96
CA GLN A 338 -0.58 -8.17 -2.32
C GLN A 338 0.44 -7.12 -1.88
N TYR A 339 0.74 -6.17 -2.77
CA TYR A 339 1.61 -5.05 -2.42
C TYR A 339 1.02 -4.20 -1.30
N ALA A 340 -0.28 -3.89 -1.37
CA ALA A 340 -0.97 -3.10 -0.36
C ALA A 340 -0.89 -3.75 1.05
N LYS A 341 -1.03 -5.08 1.14
CA LYS A 341 -0.89 -5.82 2.40
C LYS A 341 0.54 -5.77 2.94
N VAL A 342 1.53 -6.07 2.11
CA VAL A 342 2.94 -6.13 2.52
C VAL A 342 3.45 -4.75 2.95
N SER A 343 2.98 -3.69 2.29
CA SER A 343 3.38 -2.31 2.59
C SER A 343 2.46 -1.58 3.57
N ASN A 344 1.53 -2.30 4.22
CA ASN A 344 0.56 -1.74 5.19
C ASN A 344 -0.15 -0.49 4.66
N VAL A 345 -0.60 -0.52 3.41
CA VAL A 345 -1.39 0.57 2.81
C VAL A 345 -2.74 0.66 3.52
N THR A 346 -3.07 1.84 4.02
CA THR A 346 -4.35 2.10 4.69
C THR A 346 -5.40 2.61 3.72
N LYS A 347 -4.99 3.41 2.72
CA LYS A 347 -5.88 4.06 1.76
C LYS A 347 -5.38 3.90 0.33
N ILE A 348 -6.26 3.54 -0.59
CA ILE A 348 -5.95 3.53 -2.03
C ILE A 348 -6.81 4.51 -2.80
N VAL A 349 -6.18 5.30 -3.67
CA VAL A 349 -6.86 6.28 -4.52
C VAL A 349 -6.81 5.81 -5.96
N MET A 350 -7.99 5.58 -6.55
CA MET A 350 -8.16 5.07 -7.91
C MET A 350 -9.17 5.91 -8.69
N GLY A 351 -9.07 5.89 -10.02
CA GLY A 351 -10.08 6.49 -10.90
C GLY A 351 -11.24 5.54 -11.17
N ARG A 352 -12.43 6.08 -11.47
CA ARG A 352 -13.58 5.27 -11.89
C ARG A 352 -13.28 4.57 -13.23
N THR A 353 -13.32 3.24 -13.27
CA THR A 353 -13.22 2.48 -14.51
C THR A 353 -14.59 2.42 -15.18
N ALA A 354 -14.74 3.04 -16.35
CA ALA A 354 -15.99 2.97 -17.13
C ALA A 354 -16.04 1.64 -17.90
N HIS A 355 -16.80 0.66 -17.41
CA HIS A 355 -17.22 -0.49 -18.21
C HIS A 355 -18.67 -0.28 -18.66
N ARG A 356 -18.93 -0.37 -19.97
CA ARG A 356 -20.30 -0.38 -20.49
C ARG A 356 -20.81 -1.82 -20.41
N ILE A 357 -21.87 -2.03 -19.63
CA ILE A 357 -22.57 -3.31 -19.51
C ILE A 357 -23.25 -3.57 -20.85
N LEU A 358 -22.83 -4.62 -21.56
CA LEU A 358 -23.53 -5.14 -22.73
C LEU A 358 -23.88 -6.61 -22.44
N PHE A 359 -25.16 -6.97 -22.54
CA PHE A 359 -25.67 -8.33 -22.33
C PHE A 359 -25.37 -8.98 -20.95
N GLY A 360 -25.56 -8.24 -19.85
CA GLY A 360 -25.64 -8.85 -18.51
C GLY A 360 -24.37 -9.55 -17.98
N GLN A 361 -23.27 -9.57 -18.74
CA GLN A 361 -21.99 -10.11 -18.28
C GLN A 361 -21.23 -9.02 -17.52
N THR A 362 -21.33 -9.06 -16.20
CA THR A 362 -20.49 -8.27 -15.31
C THR A 362 -19.11 -8.94 -15.21
N ARG A 363 -18.11 -8.40 -15.93
CA ARG A 363 -16.72 -8.61 -15.47
C ARG A 363 -16.59 -7.88 -14.14
N LYS A 364 -16.18 -8.59 -13.08
CA LYS A 364 -15.89 -7.99 -11.78
C LYS A 364 -15.00 -6.78 -11.97
N THR A 365 -15.38 -5.64 -11.40
CA THR A 365 -14.57 -4.42 -11.51
C THR A 365 -13.26 -4.59 -10.73
N LEU A 366 -12.22 -3.82 -11.08
CA LEU A 366 -10.96 -3.81 -10.33
C LEU A 366 -11.20 -3.52 -8.84
N VAL A 367 -12.16 -2.65 -8.54
CA VAL A 367 -12.59 -2.28 -7.18
C VAL A 367 -13.26 -3.45 -6.47
N GLU A 368 -14.19 -4.16 -7.12
CA GLU A 368 -14.82 -5.36 -6.53
C GLU A 368 -13.80 -6.46 -6.25
N SER A 369 -12.82 -6.64 -7.14
CA SER A 369 -11.75 -7.63 -6.97
C SER A 369 -10.83 -7.23 -5.80
N LEU A 370 -10.52 -5.94 -5.65
CA LEU A 370 -9.71 -5.43 -4.55
C LEU A 370 -10.41 -5.56 -3.20
N ASN A 371 -11.70 -5.24 -3.11
CA ASN A 371 -12.49 -5.45 -1.90
C ASN A 371 -12.52 -6.93 -1.47
N GLN A 372 -12.47 -7.86 -2.44
CA GLN A 372 -12.40 -9.29 -2.14
C GLN A 372 -11.01 -9.72 -1.62
N TYR A 373 -9.92 -9.16 -2.18
CA TYR A 373 -8.56 -9.54 -1.80
C TYR A 373 -8.04 -8.81 -0.56
N ALA A 374 -8.49 -7.58 -0.29
CA ALA A 374 -8.06 -6.74 0.82
C ALA A 374 -9.25 -5.95 1.41
N PRO A 375 -10.11 -6.59 2.23
CA PRO A 375 -11.33 -5.97 2.76
C PRO A 375 -11.07 -4.85 3.79
N SER A 376 -9.87 -4.78 4.37
CA SER A 376 -9.47 -3.78 5.38
C SER A 376 -8.93 -2.48 4.78
N LEU A 377 -9.07 -2.29 3.47
CA LEU A 377 -8.41 -1.22 2.71
C LEU A 377 -9.44 -0.18 2.25
N ASP A 378 -9.24 1.09 2.61
CA ASP A 378 -10.16 2.16 2.23
C ASP A 378 -9.93 2.55 0.76
N VAL A 379 -10.96 2.38 -0.09
CA VAL A 379 -10.90 2.68 -1.53
C VAL A 379 -11.56 4.01 -1.86
N TYR A 380 -10.77 4.99 -2.28
CA TYR A 380 -11.23 6.31 -2.73
C TYR A 380 -11.32 6.36 -4.25
N ILE A 381 -12.52 6.60 -4.77
CA ILE A 381 -12.78 6.67 -6.22
C ILE A 381 -12.87 8.12 -6.66
N ILE A 382 -11.94 8.55 -7.51
CA ILE A 382 -11.96 9.87 -8.13
C ILE A 382 -12.86 9.81 -9.38
N PRO A 383 -13.96 10.59 -9.42
CA PRO A 383 -14.82 10.65 -10.59
C PRO A 383 -14.09 11.34 -11.75
N ASP A 384 -14.26 10.81 -12.96
CA ASP A 384 -13.78 11.46 -14.18
C ASP A 384 -14.98 11.97 -14.98
N LEU A 385 -15.30 13.26 -14.82
CA LEU A 385 -16.41 13.91 -15.52
C LEU A 385 -16.19 14.01 -17.04
N GLN A 386 -14.97 13.78 -17.54
CA GLN A 386 -14.65 13.81 -18.97
C GLN A 386 -14.92 12.47 -19.68
N SER A 387 -15.13 11.36 -18.97
CA SER A 387 -15.44 10.07 -19.60
C SER A 387 -16.91 9.92 -20.00
N GLY A 388 -17.77 10.89 -19.66
CA GLY A 388 -19.18 10.94 -20.05
C GLY A 388 -19.46 11.65 -21.39
N ILE A 389 -18.51 12.43 -21.92
CA ILE A 389 -18.72 13.24 -23.11
C ILE A 389 -17.54 13.04 -24.08
N GLY A 390 -17.76 12.21 -25.10
CA GLY A 390 -16.98 12.28 -26.33
C GLY A 390 -15.58 11.66 -26.31
N GLN A 391 -15.48 10.33 -26.19
CA GLN A 391 -14.41 9.60 -26.88
C GLN A 391 -15.02 8.65 -27.91
N LYS A 392 -15.20 9.18 -29.13
CA LYS A 392 -15.23 8.38 -30.36
C LYS A 392 -13.85 7.76 -30.56
N ILE A 393 -13.52 6.73 -29.77
CA ILE A 393 -12.40 5.84 -30.07
C ILE A 393 -12.95 4.73 -30.96
N SER A 394 -12.68 4.88 -32.25
CA SER A 394 -12.57 3.83 -33.28
C SER A 394 -13.20 2.46 -32.93
N PHE A 395 -14.53 2.40 -33.00
CA PHE A 395 -15.30 1.15 -32.97
C PHE A 395 -15.02 0.24 -34.20
N ALA A 396 -14.18 0.67 -35.14
CA ALA A 396 -13.81 -0.14 -36.31
C ALA A 396 -12.64 -1.13 -36.07
N ALA A 397 -11.93 -1.09 -34.94
CA ALA A 397 -10.75 -1.96 -34.71
C ALA A 397 -10.96 -3.10 -33.69
N GLY A 398 -12.11 -3.14 -33.00
CA GLY A 398 -12.37 -4.09 -31.91
C GLY A 398 -13.33 -5.24 -32.23
N MET A 399 -14.26 -5.05 -33.17
CA MET A 399 -15.16 -6.13 -33.62
C MET A 399 -14.49 -7.14 -34.57
N GLY A 400 -13.28 -6.84 -35.06
CA GLY A 400 -12.55 -7.71 -35.99
C GLY A 400 -11.74 -8.85 -35.34
N LYS A 401 -11.56 -8.87 -34.00
CA LYS A 401 -10.69 -9.86 -33.34
C LYS A 401 -11.42 -11.09 -32.75
N GLY A 402 -12.72 -11.22 -32.99
CA GLY A 402 -13.51 -12.41 -32.64
C GLY A 402 -13.49 -13.53 -33.69
N PHE A 403 -13.15 -13.19 -34.94
CA PHE A 403 -13.01 -14.16 -36.02
C PHE A 403 -11.54 -14.59 -36.10
N LYS A 404 -11.15 -15.62 -35.33
CA LYS A 404 -9.97 -16.42 -35.73
C LYS A 404 -10.19 -16.80 -37.19
N LYS A 405 -9.22 -16.53 -38.08
CA LYS A 405 -9.29 -16.96 -39.49
C LYS A 405 -9.68 -18.44 -39.50
N VAL A 406 -10.83 -18.73 -40.12
CA VAL A 406 -11.29 -20.10 -40.32
C VAL A 406 -10.20 -20.81 -41.13
N LYS A 407 -9.61 -21.87 -40.59
CA LYS A 407 -8.64 -22.67 -41.34
C LYS A 407 -9.38 -23.36 -42.48
N GLY A 408 -8.78 -23.45 -43.68
CA GLY A 408 -9.41 -24.12 -44.81
C GLY A 408 -9.78 -25.58 -44.52
N SER A 409 -9.01 -26.26 -43.65
CA SER A 409 -9.30 -27.61 -43.14
C SER A 409 -10.67 -27.69 -42.44
N ASP A 410 -11.03 -26.64 -41.71
CA ASP A 410 -12.22 -26.61 -40.87
C ASP A 410 -13.50 -26.49 -41.72
N LEU A 411 -13.42 -25.77 -42.85
CA LEU A 411 -14.51 -25.70 -43.83
C LEU A 411 -14.73 -27.02 -44.55
N ILE A 412 -13.65 -27.75 -44.85
CA ILE A 412 -13.76 -29.08 -45.47
C ILE A 412 -14.44 -30.05 -44.51
N ILE A 413 -14.02 -30.07 -43.24
CA ILE A 413 -14.64 -30.92 -42.21
C ILE A 413 -16.12 -30.57 -42.01
N MET A 414 -16.47 -29.28 -41.96
CA MET A 414 -17.86 -28.85 -41.90
C MET A 414 -18.66 -29.35 -43.12
N GLY A 415 -18.13 -29.17 -44.33
CA GLY A 415 -18.78 -29.60 -45.56
C GLY A 415 -19.01 -31.11 -45.60
N THR A 416 -18.02 -31.92 -45.21
CA THR A 416 -18.14 -33.38 -45.19
C THR A 416 -19.17 -33.84 -44.16
N MET A 417 -19.20 -33.24 -42.97
CA MET A 417 -20.19 -33.59 -41.94
C MET A 417 -21.62 -33.22 -42.34
N MET A 418 -21.81 -32.06 -43.00
CA MET A 418 -23.13 -31.66 -43.51
C MET A 418 -23.60 -32.54 -44.69
N ALA A 419 -22.67 -32.94 -45.57
CA ALA A 419 -22.96 -33.87 -46.66
C ALA A 419 -23.32 -35.27 -46.14
N ALA A 420 -22.61 -35.76 -45.13
CA ALA A 420 -22.91 -37.02 -44.46
C ALA A 420 -24.29 -36.97 -43.76
N SER A 421 -24.60 -35.86 -43.08
CA SER A 421 -25.91 -35.66 -42.42
C SER A 421 -27.06 -35.64 -43.43
N THR A 422 -26.86 -34.98 -44.58
CA THR A 422 -27.85 -34.93 -45.67
C THR A 422 -28.04 -36.32 -46.29
N SER A 423 -26.94 -37.05 -46.52
CA SER A 423 -27.00 -38.42 -47.05
C SER A 423 -27.73 -39.37 -46.10
N ALA A 424 -27.44 -39.28 -44.79
CA ALA A 424 -28.17 -40.01 -43.77
C ALA A 424 -29.66 -39.62 -43.77
N GLY A 425 -29.98 -38.33 -43.84
CA GLY A 425 -31.36 -37.84 -43.95
C GLY A 425 -32.12 -38.42 -45.16
N LEU A 426 -31.47 -38.50 -46.32
CA LEU A 426 -32.06 -39.09 -47.54
C LEU A 426 -32.31 -40.60 -47.38
N VAL A 427 -31.40 -41.34 -46.73
CA VAL A 427 -31.60 -42.76 -46.42
C VAL A 427 -32.75 -42.95 -45.44
N LEU A 428 -32.79 -42.15 -44.36
CA LEU A 428 -33.88 -42.20 -43.37
C LEU A 428 -35.24 -41.84 -43.99
N SER A 429 -35.26 -40.89 -44.92
CA SER A 429 -36.46 -40.52 -45.68
C SER A 429 -36.93 -41.67 -46.59
N ARG A 430 -36.02 -42.38 -47.27
CA ARG A 430 -36.37 -43.59 -48.06
C ARG A 430 -36.91 -44.73 -47.21
N LEU A 431 -36.51 -44.80 -45.94
CA LEU A 431 -37.02 -45.77 -44.96
C LEU A 431 -38.35 -45.32 -44.31
N GLN A 432 -38.96 -44.23 -44.77
CA GLN A 432 -40.24 -43.69 -44.26
C GLN A 432 -40.23 -43.36 -42.76
N LEU A 433 -39.06 -42.99 -42.22
CA LEU A 433 -38.95 -42.52 -40.83
C LEU A 433 -39.46 -41.08 -40.68
N THR A 434 -39.85 -40.74 -39.45
CA THR A 434 -40.40 -39.41 -39.11
C THR A 434 -39.38 -38.29 -39.35
N GLU A 435 -39.88 -37.09 -39.67
CA GLU A 435 -39.05 -35.88 -39.87
C GLU A 435 -38.18 -35.56 -38.64
N ALA A 436 -38.64 -35.91 -37.44
CA ALA A 436 -37.89 -35.77 -36.19
C ALA A 436 -36.55 -36.53 -36.21
N ASN A 437 -36.50 -37.72 -36.81
CA ASN A 437 -35.27 -38.51 -36.91
C ASN A 437 -34.25 -37.86 -37.86
N ILE A 438 -34.73 -37.20 -38.90
CA ILE A 438 -33.90 -36.44 -39.85
C ILE A 438 -33.30 -35.21 -39.16
N ILE A 439 -34.12 -34.47 -38.38
CA ILE A 439 -33.66 -33.34 -37.57
C ILE A 439 -32.57 -33.79 -36.58
N MET A 440 -32.74 -34.93 -35.91
CA MET A 440 -31.72 -35.48 -35.00
C MET A 440 -30.40 -35.80 -35.72
N ALA A 441 -30.45 -36.32 -36.95
CA ALA A 441 -29.25 -36.57 -37.74
C ALA A 441 -28.46 -35.27 -38.04
N TYR A 442 -29.16 -34.18 -38.38
CA TYR A 442 -28.52 -32.88 -38.57
C TYR A 442 -27.94 -32.30 -37.27
N LEU A 443 -28.66 -32.41 -36.14
CA LEU A 443 -28.14 -31.97 -34.84
C LEU A 443 -26.86 -32.73 -34.45
N LEU A 444 -26.82 -34.04 -34.71
CA LEU A 444 -25.63 -34.87 -34.51
C LEU A 444 -24.47 -34.46 -35.42
N GLY A 445 -24.75 -34.16 -36.69
CA GLY A 445 -23.77 -33.62 -37.63
C GLY A 445 -23.15 -32.29 -37.19
N VAL A 446 -23.97 -31.36 -36.69
CA VAL A 446 -23.48 -30.07 -36.15
C VAL A 446 -22.63 -30.31 -34.89
N MET A 447 -23.02 -31.23 -34.01
CA MET A 447 -22.24 -31.58 -32.82
C MET A 447 -20.87 -32.19 -33.19
N LEU A 448 -20.81 -33.12 -34.14
CA LEU A 448 -19.55 -33.71 -34.61
C LEU A 448 -18.64 -32.67 -35.25
N THR A 449 -19.21 -31.73 -36.01
CA THR A 449 -18.48 -30.58 -36.57
C THR A 449 -17.87 -29.73 -35.45
N ALA A 450 -18.66 -29.41 -34.41
CA ALA A 450 -18.18 -28.63 -33.27
C ALA A 450 -17.03 -29.33 -32.51
N ILE A 451 -17.02 -30.66 -32.43
CA ILE A 451 -15.94 -31.44 -31.78
C ILE A 451 -14.63 -31.39 -32.59
N HIS A 452 -14.70 -31.52 -33.91
CA HIS A 452 -13.52 -31.67 -34.75
C HIS A 452 -12.95 -30.34 -35.27
N THR A 453 -13.67 -29.24 -35.10
CA THR A 453 -13.25 -27.92 -35.59
C THR A 453 -12.77 -27.02 -34.44
N GLN A 454 -11.67 -26.27 -34.64
CA GLN A 454 -11.04 -25.44 -33.60
C GLN A 454 -11.65 -24.02 -33.45
N GLY A 455 -12.90 -23.81 -33.90
CA GLY A 455 -13.50 -22.48 -33.98
C GLY A 455 -15.03 -22.47 -33.89
N TYR A 456 -15.54 -21.61 -33.00
CA TYR A 456 -16.97 -21.38 -32.80
C TYR A 456 -17.69 -20.89 -34.07
N VAL A 457 -16.98 -20.17 -34.95
CA VAL A 457 -17.55 -19.63 -36.19
C VAL A 457 -17.99 -20.74 -37.13
N CYS A 458 -17.22 -21.83 -37.26
CA CYS A 458 -17.58 -22.93 -38.16
C CYS A 458 -18.80 -23.71 -37.66
N SER A 459 -18.92 -23.92 -36.34
CA SER A 459 -20.10 -24.57 -35.77
C SER A 459 -21.38 -23.72 -35.91
N VAL A 460 -21.25 -22.39 -35.81
CA VAL A 460 -22.38 -21.47 -36.07
C VAL A 460 -22.76 -21.45 -37.55
N LEU A 461 -21.78 -21.46 -38.46
CA LEU A 461 -22.06 -21.58 -39.88
C LEU A 461 -22.71 -22.93 -40.21
N ALA A 462 -22.27 -24.01 -39.56
CA ALA A 462 -22.87 -25.34 -39.69
C ALA A 462 -24.31 -25.38 -39.18
N SER A 463 -24.66 -24.69 -38.08
CA SER A 463 -26.04 -24.64 -37.61
C SER A 463 -26.97 -23.92 -38.58
N VAL A 464 -26.54 -22.78 -39.13
CA VAL A 464 -27.29 -22.07 -40.19
C VAL A 464 -27.44 -22.96 -41.42
N LEU A 465 -26.33 -23.56 -41.88
CA LEU A 465 -26.33 -24.42 -43.05
C LEU A 465 -27.20 -25.66 -42.87
N SER A 466 -27.25 -26.23 -41.66
CA SER A 466 -28.12 -27.37 -41.34
C SER A 466 -29.60 -27.04 -41.52
N VAL A 467 -30.03 -25.85 -41.09
CA VAL A 467 -31.41 -25.36 -41.28
C VAL A 467 -31.72 -25.16 -42.75
N LEU A 468 -30.79 -24.56 -43.50
CA LEU A 468 -30.97 -24.33 -44.93
C LEU A 468 -31.03 -25.64 -45.73
N LEU A 469 -30.15 -26.59 -45.43
CA LEU A 469 -30.12 -27.90 -46.09
C LEU A 469 -31.36 -28.71 -45.72
N PHE A 470 -31.77 -28.70 -44.44
CA PHE A 470 -33.01 -29.33 -44.01
C PHE A 470 -34.20 -28.72 -44.76
N ASN A 471 -34.26 -27.38 -44.84
CA ASN A 471 -35.32 -26.68 -45.56
C ASN A 471 -35.39 -27.10 -47.04
N TYR A 472 -34.23 -27.09 -47.71
CA TYR A 472 -34.14 -27.35 -49.14
C TYR A 472 -34.48 -28.80 -49.51
N PHE A 473 -34.07 -29.79 -48.73
CA PHE A 473 -34.23 -31.20 -49.09
C PHE A 473 -35.48 -31.89 -48.50
N PHE A 474 -35.99 -31.44 -47.36
CA PHE A 474 -36.98 -32.20 -46.59
C PHE A 474 -38.30 -31.46 -46.31
N THR A 475 -38.43 -30.18 -46.67
CA THR A 475 -39.70 -29.42 -46.55
C THR A 475 -40.39 -29.27 -47.89
N MET A 476 -41.73 -29.34 -47.91
CA MET A 476 -42.51 -29.06 -49.12
C MET A 476 -42.68 -27.54 -49.35
N PRO A 477 -42.52 -27.05 -50.60
CA PRO A 477 -42.08 -27.77 -51.81
C PRO A 477 -40.58 -28.10 -51.76
N PHE A 478 -40.23 -29.36 -52.07
CA PHE A 478 -38.84 -29.82 -52.09
C PHE A 478 -38.00 -29.02 -53.09
N TYR A 479 -36.72 -28.87 -52.80
CA TYR A 479 -35.74 -28.11 -53.58
C TYR A 479 -36.06 -26.61 -53.69
N SER A 480 -36.85 -26.10 -52.75
CA SER A 480 -37.15 -24.68 -52.57
C SER A 480 -36.83 -24.26 -51.14
N LEU A 481 -36.52 -22.98 -50.94
CA LEU A 481 -36.37 -22.39 -49.60
C LEU A 481 -37.68 -21.79 -49.06
N HIS A 482 -38.77 -21.91 -49.82
CA HIS A 482 -40.07 -21.40 -49.41
C HIS A 482 -40.75 -22.37 -48.43
N ALA A 483 -40.94 -21.94 -47.19
CA ALA A 483 -41.68 -22.69 -46.18
C ALA A 483 -43.09 -22.09 -46.01
N TYR A 484 -44.09 -22.72 -46.64
CA TYR A 484 -45.48 -22.23 -46.62
C TYR A 484 -46.28 -22.70 -45.39
N ASP A 485 -45.87 -23.80 -44.78
CA ASP A 485 -46.61 -24.40 -43.68
C ASP A 485 -46.30 -23.73 -42.33
N LYS A 486 -47.33 -23.51 -41.51
CA LYS A 486 -47.21 -22.69 -40.27
C LYS A 486 -46.30 -23.31 -39.19
N GLY A 487 -46.02 -24.62 -39.26
CA GLY A 487 -45.19 -25.34 -38.28
C GLY A 487 -43.69 -25.33 -38.54
N TYR A 488 -43.25 -25.14 -39.80
CA TYR A 488 -41.83 -25.22 -40.15
C TYR A 488 -40.97 -24.05 -39.67
N PRO A 489 -41.43 -22.79 -39.69
CA PRO A 489 -40.67 -21.68 -39.12
C PRO A 489 -40.30 -21.90 -37.65
N LEU A 490 -41.24 -22.45 -36.86
CA LEU A 490 -40.99 -22.78 -35.45
C LEU A 490 -39.97 -23.93 -35.31
N THR A 491 -40.07 -24.95 -36.17
CA THR A 491 -39.13 -26.08 -36.19
C THR A 491 -37.72 -25.63 -36.55
N PHE A 492 -37.57 -24.75 -37.54
CA PHE A 492 -36.28 -24.16 -37.92
C PHE A 492 -35.69 -23.33 -36.79
N ALA A 493 -36.51 -22.52 -36.10
CA ALA A 493 -36.07 -21.73 -34.95
C ALA A 493 -35.61 -22.61 -33.79
N MET A 494 -36.35 -23.68 -33.47
CA MET A 494 -35.98 -24.64 -32.42
C MET A 494 -34.72 -25.41 -32.79
N MET A 495 -34.60 -25.92 -34.02
CA MET A 495 -33.42 -26.62 -34.48
C MET A 495 -32.19 -25.72 -34.45
N PHE A 496 -32.33 -24.46 -34.88
CA PHE A 496 -31.28 -23.46 -34.80
C PHE A 496 -30.87 -23.16 -33.34
N ALA A 497 -31.85 -22.97 -32.44
CA ALA A 497 -31.58 -22.71 -31.03
C ALA A 497 -30.85 -23.88 -30.36
N VAL A 498 -31.30 -25.11 -30.58
CA VAL A 498 -30.69 -26.32 -30.01
C VAL A 498 -29.27 -26.50 -30.55
N SER A 499 -29.08 -26.37 -31.87
CA SER A 499 -27.75 -26.49 -32.49
C SER A 499 -26.77 -25.38 -32.08
N LEU A 500 -27.27 -24.17 -31.78
CA LEU A 500 -26.46 -23.11 -31.19
C LEU A 500 -26.08 -23.40 -29.73
N LEU A 501 -27.03 -23.89 -28.92
CA LEU A 501 -26.76 -24.25 -27.52
C LEU A 501 -25.73 -25.39 -27.41
N THR A 502 -25.84 -26.41 -28.26
CA THR A 502 -24.86 -27.49 -28.32
C THR A 502 -23.49 -26.97 -28.76
N SER A 503 -23.45 -26.11 -29.77
CA SER A 503 -22.21 -25.47 -30.24
C SER A 503 -21.55 -24.60 -29.16
N TRP A 504 -22.36 -23.85 -28.39
CA TRP A 504 -21.86 -23.01 -27.30
C TRP A 504 -21.29 -23.84 -26.14
N ASN A 505 -22.01 -24.88 -25.70
CA ASN A 505 -21.54 -25.79 -24.66
C ASN A 505 -20.26 -26.53 -25.08
N MET A 506 -20.21 -27.01 -26.33
CA MET A 506 -19.03 -27.70 -26.86
C MET A 506 -17.80 -26.79 -26.92
N SER A 507 -17.97 -25.54 -27.39
CA SER A 507 -16.89 -24.54 -27.42
C SER A 507 -16.34 -24.24 -26.02
N LYS A 508 -17.21 -24.24 -25.00
CA LYS A 508 -16.80 -24.03 -23.60
C LYS A 508 -15.97 -25.21 -23.09
N ILE A 509 -16.39 -26.44 -23.35
CA ILE A 509 -15.68 -27.67 -22.93
C ILE A 509 -14.30 -27.75 -23.57
N GLN A 510 -14.17 -27.46 -24.87
CA GLN A 510 -12.87 -27.50 -25.56
C GLN A 510 -11.86 -26.50 -24.98
N LYS A 511 -12.30 -25.28 -24.68
CA LYS A 511 -11.44 -24.28 -24.02
C LYS A 511 -11.00 -24.77 -22.64
N GLN A 512 -11.91 -25.37 -21.89
CA GLN A 512 -11.61 -25.93 -20.57
C GLN A 512 -10.62 -27.09 -20.65
N ASN A 513 -10.69 -27.94 -21.67
CA ASN A 513 -9.73 -29.01 -21.91
C ASN A 513 -8.33 -28.48 -22.26
N GLU A 514 -8.22 -27.43 -23.08
CA GLU A 514 -6.92 -26.81 -23.39
C GLU A 514 -6.29 -26.19 -22.13
N GLU A 515 -7.08 -25.51 -21.30
CA GLU A 515 -6.62 -24.97 -20.02
C GLU A 515 -6.23 -26.07 -19.02
N ASN A 516 -7.01 -27.15 -18.94
CA ASN A 516 -6.71 -28.30 -18.07
C ASN A 516 -5.44 -29.03 -18.53
N ALA A 517 -5.22 -29.19 -19.83
CA ALA A 517 -4.01 -29.78 -20.38
C ALA A 517 -2.77 -28.94 -20.03
N LYS A 518 -2.85 -27.61 -20.18
CA LYS A 518 -1.77 -26.69 -19.76
C LYS A 518 -1.50 -26.77 -18.26
N ARG A 519 -2.54 -26.89 -17.44
CA ARG A 519 -2.41 -27.07 -15.98
C ARG A 519 -1.75 -28.40 -15.64
N ALA A 520 -2.19 -29.51 -16.23
CA ALA A 520 -1.62 -30.83 -16.02
C ALA A 520 -0.13 -30.86 -16.39
N TYR A 521 0.22 -30.33 -17.58
CA TYR A 521 1.60 -30.22 -18.02
C TYR A 521 2.45 -29.37 -17.06
N ARG A 522 1.94 -28.21 -16.61
CA ARG A 522 2.64 -27.37 -15.62
C ARG A 522 2.90 -28.13 -14.31
N THR A 523 1.90 -28.83 -13.80
CA THR A 523 2.03 -29.59 -12.54
C THR A 523 3.03 -30.73 -12.70
N GLU A 524 3.02 -31.45 -13.83
CA GLU A 524 3.99 -32.52 -14.10
C GLU A 524 5.43 -32.00 -14.09
N ILE A 525 5.69 -30.90 -14.81
CA ILE A 525 7.04 -30.30 -14.87
C ILE A 525 7.51 -29.84 -13.49
N LEU A 526 6.64 -29.20 -12.69
CA LEU A 526 6.97 -28.77 -11.32
C LEU A 526 7.21 -29.96 -10.39
N LEU A 527 6.40 -31.02 -10.46
CA LEU A 527 6.63 -32.23 -9.66
C LEU A 527 7.94 -32.93 -10.03
N MET A 528 8.27 -32.98 -11.32
CA MET A 528 9.57 -33.48 -11.78
C MET A 528 10.72 -32.62 -11.27
N ASN A 529 10.60 -31.29 -11.31
CA ASN A 529 11.60 -30.36 -10.74
C ASN A 529 11.78 -30.60 -9.24
N SER A 530 10.69 -30.55 -8.48
CA SER A 530 10.69 -30.77 -7.03
C SER A 530 11.34 -32.10 -6.65
N LYS A 531 11.04 -33.20 -7.36
CA LYS A 531 11.65 -34.52 -7.10
C LYS A 531 13.16 -34.51 -7.28
N LYS A 532 13.68 -33.81 -8.29
CA LYS A 532 15.12 -33.72 -8.53
C LYS A 532 15.82 -32.80 -7.54
N LEU A 533 15.26 -31.61 -7.27
CA LEU A 533 15.79 -30.67 -6.29
C LEU A 533 15.83 -31.26 -4.87
N ARG A 534 14.92 -32.18 -4.51
CA ARG A 534 14.98 -32.89 -3.22
C ARG A 534 16.20 -33.78 -3.04
N ARG A 535 16.79 -34.30 -4.13
CA ARG A 535 17.94 -35.20 -4.10
C ARG A 535 19.28 -34.49 -4.02
N VAL A 536 19.28 -33.17 -4.29
CA VAL A 536 20.46 -32.32 -4.27
C VAL A 536 20.96 -32.13 -2.84
N LYS A 537 22.29 -32.22 -2.65
CA LYS A 537 22.92 -32.09 -1.33
C LYS A 537 23.66 -30.77 -1.14
N ASN A 538 24.08 -30.13 -2.24
CA ASN A 538 24.95 -28.96 -2.22
C ASN A 538 24.34 -27.77 -2.96
N ARG A 539 24.68 -26.54 -2.57
CA ARG A 539 24.19 -25.31 -3.24
C ARG A 539 24.52 -25.26 -4.73
N LYS A 540 25.74 -25.70 -5.11
CA LYS A 540 26.19 -25.71 -6.51
C LYS A 540 25.32 -26.62 -7.39
N GLU A 541 25.03 -27.82 -6.89
CA GLU A 541 24.16 -28.80 -7.55
C GLU A 541 22.73 -28.27 -7.78
N ILE A 542 22.22 -27.38 -6.92
CA ILE A 542 20.90 -26.74 -7.13
C ILE A 542 20.96 -25.84 -8.38
N GLY A 543 22.02 -25.04 -8.49
CA GLY A 543 22.28 -24.20 -9.66
C GLY A 543 22.43 -25.03 -10.93
N ASP A 544 23.19 -26.13 -10.87
CA ASP A 544 23.39 -27.06 -11.98
C ASP A 544 22.07 -27.68 -12.47
N GLU A 545 21.24 -28.21 -11.56
CA GLU A 545 19.97 -28.83 -11.94
C GLU A 545 18.98 -27.80 -12.49
N LEU A 546 18.88 -26.63 -11.86
CA LEU A 546 17.99 -25.57 -12.30
C LEU A 546 18.39 -25.05 -13.68
N ALA A 547 19.68 -24.84 -13.93
CA ALA A 547 20.17 -24.48 -15.26
C ALA A 547 19.87 -25.59 -16.28
N SER A 548 20.18 -26.85 -15.96
CA SER A 548 19.90 -27.99 -16.85
C SER A 548 18.42 -28.07 -17.24
N GLN A 549 17.51 -27.79 -16.30
CA GLN A 549 16.08 -27.85 -16.56
C GLN A 549 15.60 -26.68 -17.43
N ILE A 550 16.04 -25.45 -17.15
CA ILE A 550 15.70 -24.28 -17.98
C ILE A 550 16.23 -24.48 -19.41
N GLN A 551 17.43 -25.04 -19.55
CA GLN A 551 17.99 -25.40 -20.85
C GLN A 551 17.16 -26.45 -21.59
N LYS A 552 16.77 -27.54 -20.92
CA LYS A 552 15.97 -28.60 -21.55
C LYS A 552 14.59 -28.13 -21.98
N LEU A 553 13.95 -27.27 -21.20
CA LEU A 553 12.59 -26.81 -21.45
C LEU A 553 12.52 -25.66 -22.44
N MET A 554 13.53 -24.78 -22.44
CA MET A 554 13.45 -23.49 -23.16
C MET A 554 14.61 -23.23 -24.12
N ASN A 555 15.65 -24.07 -24.08
CA ASN A 555 16.85 -23.97 -24.91
C ASN A 555 17.56 -22.61 -24.80
N PHE A 556 17.54 -22.00 -23.62
CA PHE A 556 18.30 -20.78 -23.32
C PHE A 556 19.73 -21.09 -22.89
N THR A 557 20.64 -20.16 -23.14
CA THR A 557 21.92 -20.13 -22.41
C THR A 557 21.65 -19.54 -21.03
N VAL A 558 22.03 -20.27 -19.99
CA VAL A 558 21.75 -19.94 -18.59
C VAL A 558 23.05 -19.61 -17.87
N ILE A 559 23.04 -18.57 -17.05
CA ILE A 559 24.16 -18.13 -16.23
C ILE A 559 23.69 -18.17 -14.78
N VAL A 560 24.45 -18.84 -13.92
CA VAL A 560 24.12 -18.99 -12.51
C VAL A 560 25.14 -18.24 -11.67
N TYR A 561 24.67 -17.23 -10.96
CA TYR A 561 25.46 -16.49 -9.96
C TYR A 561 25.07 -16.97 -8.57
N MET A 562 26.08 -17.27 -7.76
CA MET A 562 25.93 -17.70 -6.37
C MET A 562 26.60 -16.70 -5.44
N LYS A 563 26.10 -16.62 -4.20
CA LYS A 563 26.68 -15.80 -3.14
C LYS A 563 27.20 -16.71 -2.03
N ASN A 564 28.44 -16.50 -1.59
CA ASN A 564 29.01 -17.16 -0.42
C ASN A 564 29.64 -16.10 0.50
N ASP A 565 29.30 -16.13 1.79
CA ASP A 565 29.80 -15.18 2.81
C ASP A 565 29.76 -13.71 2.37
N GLY A 566 28.69 -13.29 1.67
CA GLY A 566 28.51 -11.90 1.23
C GLY A 566 29.08 -11.57 -0.15
N GLN A 567 29.97 -12.39 -0.71
CA GLN A 567 30.60 -12.14 -2.01
C GLN A 567 29.99 -12.99 -3.14
N ILE A 568 29.88 -12.39 -4.33
CA ILE A 568 29.40 -13.07 -5.55
C ILE A 568 30.54 -13.90 -6.11
N GLN A 569 30.32 -15.20 -6.27
CA GLN A 569 31.29 -16.13 -6.85
C GLN A 569 31.36 -16.02 -8.38
N GLU A 570 32.39 -16.61 -8.97
CA GLU A 570 32.49 -16.78 -10.42
C GLU A 570 31.26 -17.53 -10.97
N PRO A 571 30.57 -16.98 -12.00
CA PRO A 571 29.33 -17.55 -12.48
C PRO A 571 29.57 -18.87 -13.23
N SER A 572 28.63 -19.80 -13.07
CA SER A 572 28.59 -21.02 -13.87
C SER A 572 27.74 -20.78 -15.12
N VAL A 573 28.30 -21.01 -16.31
CA VAL A 573 27.63 -20.77 -17.61
C VAL A 573 27.26 -22.10 -18.26
N TYR A 574 25.98 -22.24 -18.59
CA TYR A 574 25.41 -23.40 -19.25
C TYR A 574 24.92 -22.96 -20.62
N LEU A 575 25.66 -23.36 -21.65
CA LEU A 575 25.36 -23.01 -23.05
C LEU A 575 24.24 -23.89 -23.60
N ARG A 576 23.33 -23.28 -24.36
CA ARG A 576 22.24 -24.01 -25.03
C ARG A 576 22.75 -25.09 -25.98
N SER A 577 21.86 -26.01 -26.35
CA SER A 577 22.19 -27.08 -27.29
C SER A 577 22.44 -26.51 -28.70
N GLY A 578 23.52 -26.96 -29.36
CA GLY A 578 23.85 -26.57 -30.75
C GLY A 578 24.96 -25.52 -30.90
N ILE A 579 25.61 -25.07 -29.82
CA ILE A 579 26.79 -24.19 -29.90
C ILE A 579 28.05 -25.04 -30.11
N GLY A 580 28.78 -24.81 -31.20
CA GLY A 580 30.03 -25.52 -31.51
C GLY A 580 31.20 -25.17 -30.57
N CYS A 581 32.11 -26.11 -30.35
CA CYS A 581 33.23 -25.96 -29.40
C CYS A 581 34.12 -24.74 -29.66
N GLN A 582 34.26 -24.30 -30.92
CA GLN A 582 35.13 -23.19 -31.32
C GLN A 582 34.65 -21.81 -30.85
N CYS A 583 33.35 -21.63 -30.57
CA CYS A 583 32.79 -20.33 -30.14
C CYS A 583 32.57 -20.24 -28.63
N ARG A 584 32.81 -21.34 -27.90
CA ARG A 584 32.44 -21.51 -26.49
C ARG A 584 33.11 -20.48 -25.57
N GLU A 585 34.43 -20.35 -25.64
CA GLU A 585 35.19 -19.47 -24.75
C GLU A 585 34.88 -17.98 -24.99
N ARG A 586 34.74 -17.59 -26.26
CA ARG A 586 34.38 -16.21 -26.64
C ARG A 586 32.99 -15.82 -26.13
N LEU A 587 32.02 -16.72 -26.24
CA LEU A 587 30.65 -16.48 -25.76
C LEU A 587 30.59 -16.41 -24.23
N ILE A 588 31.33 -17.28 -23.53
CA ILE A 588 31.41 -17.24 -22.06
C ILE A 588 31.97 -15.88 -21.62
N GLN A 589 33.07 -15.42 -22.22
CA GLN A 589 33.65 -14.10 -21.91
C GLN A 589 32.66 -12.96 -22.15
N ASP A 590 31.90 -13.02 -23.25
CA ASP A 590 30.91 -12.00 -23.60
C ASP A 590 29.72 -11.98 -22.63
N TYR A 591 29.27 -13.15 -22.18
CA TYR A 591 28.14 -13.31 -21.25
C TYR A 591 28.51 -13.07 -19.79
N THR A 592 29.80 -13.12 -19.44
CA THR A 592 30.29 -12.85 -18.07
C THR A 592 31.08 -11.54 -17.96
N SER A 593 30.80 -10.59 -18.85
CA SER A 593 31.44 -9.27 -18.86
C SER A 593 31.22 -8.51 -17.53
N LYS A 594 32.03 -7.47 -17.28
CA LYS A 594 31.88 -6.64 -16.06
C LYS A 594 30.50 -6.01 -15.95
N GLU A 595 29.89 -5.65 -17.09
CA GLU A 595 28.54 -5.07 -17.15
C GLU A 595 27.48 -6.09 -16.73
N GLU A 596 27.57 -7.32 -17.24
CA GLU A 596 26.67 -8.42 -16.90
C GLU A 596 26.77 -8.80 -15.41
N ARG A 597 27.99 -8.84 -14.85
CA ARG A 597 28.20 -9.05 -13.40
C ARG A 597 27.61 -7.93 -12.55
N ALA A 598 27.69 -6.68 -12.99
CA ALA A 598 27.11 -5.55 -12.28
C ALA A 598 25.58 -5.63 -12.25
N VAL A 599 24.95 -6.10 -13.33
CA VAL A 599 23.50 -6.34 -13.36
C VAL A 599 23.12 -7.44 -12.37
N ALA A 600 23.84 -8.55 -12.35
CA ALA A 600 23.60 -9.62 -11.38
C ALA A 600 23.78 -9.15 -9.93
N ALA A 601 24.79 -8.32 -9.64
CA ALA A 601 25.00 -7.72 -8.32
C ALA A 601 23.83 -6.82 -7.91
N TRP A 602 23.32 -5.99 -8.82
CA TRP A 602 22.14 -5.17 -8.58
C TRP A 602 20.92 -6.04 -8.21
N VAL A 603 20.73 -7.17 -8.89
CA VAL A 603 19.64 -8.12 -8.59
C VAL A 603 19.81 -8.75 -7.21
N PHE A 604 21.03 -9.10 -6.79
CA PHE A 604 21.29 -9.61 -5.43
C PHE A 604 20.94 -8.61 -4.33
N GLU A 605 21.24 -7.32 -4.55
CA GLU A 605 20.99 -6.27 -3.55
C GLU A 605 19.53 -5.86 -3.49
N ASN A 606 18.86 -5.80 -4.65
CA ASN A 606 17.51 -5.26 -4.73
C ASN A 606 16.43 -6.34 -4.70
N GLY A 607 16.74 -7.62 -5.00
CA GLY A 607 15.74 -8.68 -5.07
C GLY A 607 14.72 -8.52 -6.21
N HIS A 608 15.04 -7.72 -7.23
CA HIS A 608 14.15 -7.46 -8.38
C HIS A 608 14.81 -7.92 -9.69
N ARG A 609 14.02 -8.34 -10.68
CA ARG A 609 14.53 -8.68 -12.01
C ARG A 609 15.16 -7.47 -12.71
N ALA A 610 16.21 -7.69 -13.50
CA ALA A 610 16.88 -6.67 -14.29
C ALA A 610 17.40 -7.24 -15.62
N GLY A 611 17.89 -6.37 -16.50
CA GLY A 611 18.53 -6.76 -17.76
C GLY A 611 17.62 -6.60 -18.98
N CYS A 612 17.94 -7.36 -20.04
CA CYS A 612 17.22 -7.31 -21.31
C CYS A 612 15.71 -7.47 -21.10
N THR A 613 14.88 -6.74 -21.86
CA THR A 613 13.41 -6.74 -21.75
C THR A 613 12.82 -6.16 -20.44
N THR A 614 13.66 -5.53 -19.59
CA THR A 614 13.21 -4.82 -18.38
C THR A 614 13.51 -3.32 -18.45
N HIS A 615 12.95 -2.53 -17.53
CA HIS A 615 13.26 -1.09 -17.39
C HIS A 615 14.54 -0.80 -16.60
N THR A 616 15.10 -1.82 -15.94
CA THR A 616 16.29 -1.69 -15.10
C THR A 616 17.48 -2.34 -15.80
N LEU A 617 18.47 -1.53 -16.17
CA LEU A 617 19.67 -1.99 -16.89
C LEU A 617 19.33 -2.71 -18.24
N PRO A 618 18.53 -2.08 -19.14
CA PRO A 618 18.03 -2.72 -20.37
C PRO A 618 19.12 -3.03 -21.41
N SER A 619 20.33 -2.50 -21.23
CA SER A 619 21.48 -2.71 -22.11
C SER A 619 22.11 -4.09 -21.96
N ALA A 620 21.80 -4.82 -20.89
CA ALA A 620 22.32 -6.17 -20.68
C ALA A 620 21.81 -7.16 -21.73
N LYS A 621 22.59 -8.21 -21.98
CA LYS A 621 22.31 -9.27 -22.95
C LYS A 621 21.41 -10.37 -22.38
N ALA A 622 21.43 -10.56 -21.07
CA ALA A 622 20.56 -11.48 -20.35
C ALA A 622 19.43 -10.75 -19.60
N ILE A 623 18.34 -11.46 -19.36
CA ILE A 623 17.41 -11.15 -18.27
C ILE A 623 17.88 -11.88 -17.00
N TYR A 624 17.96 -11.17 -15.89
CA TYR A 624 18.42 -11.67 -14.60
C TYR A 624 17.25 -11.75 -13.63
N LEU A 625 17.05 -12.95 -13.06
CA LEU A 625 15.97 -13.24 -12.13
C LEU A 625 16.55 -13.68 -10.77
N PRO A 626 16.07 -13.13 -9.64
CA PRO A 626 16.49 -13.55 -8.31
C PRO A 626 15.88 -14.90 -7.93
N VAL A 627 16.67 -15.72 -7.24
CA VAL A 627 16.22 -16.92 -6.52
C VAL A 627 16.17 -16.54 -5.04
N MET A 628 14.98 -16.18 -4.55
CA MET A 628 14.81 -15.58 -3.23
C MET A 628 13.70 -16.23 -2.40
N ASP A 629 13.92 -16.31 -1.09
CA ASP A 629 12.93 -16.66 -0.07
C ASP A 629 12.69 -15.43 0.81
N SER A 630 11.42 -15.07 1.02
CA SER A 630 10.89 -13.82 1.60
C SER A 630 11.71 -12.53 1.37
N ASP A 631 12.90 -12.41 1.96
CA ASP A 631 13.79 -11.23 1.89
C ASP A 631 15.26 -11.52 1.51
N ASN A 632 15.66 -12.79 1.32
CA ASN A 632 17.06 -13.15 1.03
C ASN A 632 17.26 -13.75 -0.37
N VAL A 633 18.10 -13.12 -1.18
CA VAL A 633 18.47 -13.60 -2.52
C VAL A 633 19.63 -14.60 -2.42
N SER A 634 19.32 -15.88 -2.62
CA SER A 634 20.29 -16.99 -2.51
C SER A 634 21.14 -17.16 -3.77
N ALA A 635 20.55 -16.91 -4.94
CA ALA A 635 21.22 -17.00 -6.24
C ALA A 635 20.57 -16.04 -7.25
N VAL A 636 21.25 -15.77 -8.35
CA VAL A 636 20.70 -15.02 -9.49
C VAL A 636 20.89 -15.83 -10.77
N ILE A 637 19.80 -15.97 -11.53
CA ILE A 637 19.79 -16.71 -12.80
C ILE A 637 19.68 -15.73 -13.95
N GLY A 638 20.73 -15.64 -14.77
CA GLY A 638 20.74 -14.94 -16.04
C GLY A 638 20.29 -15.87 -17.17
N MET A 639 19.43 -15.40 -18.06
CA MET A 639 19.04 -16.11 -19.28
C MET A 639 19.31 -15.20 -20.47
N ILE A 640 20.17 -15.66 -21.38
CA ILE A 640 20.52 -14.89 -22.59
C ILE A 640 19.36 -14.97 -23.58
N LEU A 641 18.85 -13.79 -23.96
CA LEU A 641 17.79 -13.64 -24.96
C LEU A 641 18.42 -13.22 -26.28
N GLU A 642 18.90 -14.21 -27.05
CA GLU A 642 19.38 -13.95 -28.40
C GLU A 642 18.30 -13.27 -29.24
N GLU A 643 18.69 -12.28 -30.04
CA GLU A 643 17.79 -11.45 -30.86
C GLU A 643 16.67 -10.74 -30.06
N ARG A 644 16.82 -10.59 -28.74
CA ARG A 644 15.80 -10.03 -27.84
C ARG A 644 14.45 -10.75 -27.93
N ARG A 645 14.47 -12.06 -28.18
CA ARG A 645 13.27 -12.89 -28.17
C ARG A 645 12.52 -12.76 -26.83
N GLU A 646 11.22 -12.49 -26.89
CA GLU A 646 10.37 -12.44 -25.70
C GLU A 646 10.09 -13.85 -25.14
N ILE A 647 10.05 -13.97 -23.81
CA ILE A 647 9.64 -15.20 -23.11
C ILE A 647 8.10 -15.21 -23.04
N GLY A 648 7.46 -16.29 -23.52
CA GLY A 648 6.00 -16.44 -23.49
C GLY A 648 5.41 -16.46 -22.06
N THR A 649 4.08 -16.32 -21.96
CA THR A 649 3.35 -16.24 -20.69
C THR A 649 3.55 -17.46 -19.84
N PHE A 650 3.31 -18.59 -20.49
CA PHE A 650 3.41 -19.89 -19.88
C PHE A 650 4.84 -20.22 -19.43
N GLU A 651 5.83 -19.94 -20.28
CA GLU A 651 7.24 -20.21 -20.01
C GLU A 651 7.77 -19.39 -18.81
N TYR A 652 7.52 -18.09 -18.80
CA TYR A 652 7.99 -17.23 -17.70
C TYR A 652 7.39 -17.64 -16.35
N ASP A 653 6.08 -17.93 -16.31
CA ASP A 653 5.40 -18.36 -15.07
C ASP A 653 5.94 -19.70 -14.56
N LEU A 654 6.35 -20.59 -15.47
CA LEU A 654 7.01 -21.85 -15.13
C LEU A 654 8.41 -21.63 -14.57
N ILE A 655 9.21 -20.74 -15.19
CA ILE A 655 10.54 -20.35 -14.66
C ILE A 655 10.40 -19.78 -13.25
N CYS A 656 9.53 -18.79 -13.04
CA CYS A 656 9.36 -18.19 -11.72
C CYS A 656 8.95 -19.21 -10.65
N ALA A 657 8.08 -20.17 -10.99
CA ALA A 657 7.71 -21.25 -10.08
C ALA A 657 8.90 -22.16 -9.75
N MET A 658 9.73 -22.51 -10.74
CA MET A 658 10.95 -23.30 -10.52
C MET A 658 11.99 -22.56 -9.67
N LEU A 659 12.17 -21.26 -9.87
CA LEU A 659 13.04 -20.41 -9.04
C LEU A 659 12.53 -20.36 -7.60
N GLY A 660 11.22 -20.23 -7.39
CA GLY A 660 10.61 -20.28 -6.06
C GLY A 660 10.83 -21.62 -5.34
N GLU A 661 10.66 -22.74 -6.03
CA GLU A 661 10.97 -24.06 -5.47
C GLU A 661 12.45 -24.20 -5.11
N ALA A 662 13.35 -23.72 -5.98
CA ALA A 662 14.79 -23.75 -5.71
C ALA A 662 15.17 -22.89 -4.51
N ALA A 663 14.56 -21.70 -4.34
CA ALA A 663 14.80 -20.83 -3.20
C ALA A 663 14.51 -21.52 -1.86
N LEU A 664 13.41 -22.29 -1.77
CA LEU A 664 13.07 -23.07 -0.58
C LEU A 664 14.14 -24.13 -0.27
N VAL A 665 14.69 -24.78 -1.30
CA VAL A 665 15.75 -25.79 -1.14
C VAL A 665 17.07 -25.13 -0.73
N PHE A 666 17.42 -23.97 -1.31
CA PHE A 666 18.57 -23.17 -0.87
C PHE A 666 18.46 -22.79 0.61
N ALA A 667 17.31 -22.27 1.04
CA ALA A 667 17.07 -21.90 2.42
C ALA A 667 17.19 -23.10 3.38
N ARG A 668 16.71 -24.28 2.97
CA ARG A 668 16.86 -25.52 3.76
C ARG A 668 18.33 -25.93 3.92
N ILE A 669 19.12 -25.93 2.85
CA ILE A 669 20.54 -26.31 2.89
C ILE A 669 21.35 -25.29 3.70
N GLN A 670 21.10 -23.98 3.50
CA GLN A 670 21.71 -22.91 4.31
C GLN A 670 21.49 -23.15 5.81
N LYS A 671 20.23 -23.42 6.23
CA LYS A 671 19.92 -23.71 7.63
C LYS A 671 20.64 -24.95 8.18
N MET A 672 20.82 -25.99 7.36
CA MET A 672 21.57 -27.18 7.76
C MET A 672 23.07 -26.90 7.91
N GLU A 673 23.66 -26.13 6.99
CA GLU A 673 25.07 -25.71 7.06
C GLU A 673 25.33 -24.80 8.26
N ASP A 674 24.42 -23.86 8.56
CA ASP A 674 24.50 -22.97 9.72
C ASP A 674 24.39 -23.76 11.05
N MET A 675 23.50 -24.75 11.12
CA MET A 675 23.41 -25.66 12.26
C MET A 675 24.68 -26.50 12.45
N ALA A 676 25.26 -27.02 11.36
CA ALA A 676 26.51 -27.76 11.41
C ALA A 676 27.65 -26.86 11.93
N ARG A 677 27.82 -25.64 11.38
CA ARG A 677 28.83 -24.67 11.83
C ARG A 677 28.71 -24.34 13.33
N ASN A 678 27.48 -24.20 13.84
CA ASN A 678 27.23 -23.93 15.26
C ASN A 678 27.44 -25.14 16.19
N SER A 679 27.36 -26.37 15.66
CA SER A 679 27.62 -27.60 16.44
C SER A 679 29.11 -27.92 16.61
N PHE A 680 29.99 -27.39 15.75
CA PHE A 680 31.45 -27.54 15.86
C PHE A 680 32.12 -26.44 16.69
N THR A 681 31.38 -25.41 17.09
CA THR A 681 31.85 -24.27 17.90
C THR A 681 31.41 -24.34 19.37
N LYS A 682 30.73 -25.41 19.77
CA LYS A 682 30.53 -25.84 21.15
C LYS A 682 31.34 -27.10 21.40
#